data_AF-A0A523JZJ2-F1
#
_entry.id   AF-A0A523JZJ2-F1
#
_cell.length_a   1.000
_cell.length_b   1.000
_cell.length_c   1.000
_cell.angle_alpha   90.00
_cell.angle_beta   90.00
_cell.angle_gamma   90.00
#
_symmetry.space_group_name_H-M   'P 1'
#
loop_
_entity.id
_entity.type
_entity.pdbx_description
1 polymer ?
#
loop_
_entity_poly.entity_id
_entity_poly.type
_entity_poly.pdbx_seq_one_letter_code
_entity_poly.pdbx_strand_id
1 'polypeptide(L)'
;MTLPFRLAAFVLMLFINVSATAELVAERVTEENAAQRLFGGPDASGGIGDWYLANDLVHFIIDDPSRQYAKLNHGGTLIDAGVRGRRGDDQFARLFSIVNLDQRVQLGYDTIRAETDPAGGFARLLVESRGGIRPIPRGSALARFFDLLVPGAEELAGVSVTTEYRVQPGEPFVRMITTFRNEGEDDAPLFAYGDVWMRGGRSMRSFVGNTLHPEVSRGFHHMSFDRNDLMATAEANAPFTFVAMAGMPDFPPISYALVTPERAKRGILNFGVTGKHITLINGFVGDPDWEGMNLWRFLQAIRGELEAGASWSFERRLIVTSGRDIASTTDLAFPMLGFAEGSSRLEGRVEPPDVGASILISTTDGAPVTQVAVPATGAWSAIVPPGSYRLTFRAPHRAERQQSVEVVVGRTTRVPTESFDALGFFEFSSAFSDGGPGRVIVMGVGDTADPVFGAELLDFRLDGERVPSGTETPAILFVGNEHDPTRVAVAPGRYRLIATRGPNYELAEVEVVVPSDGGGVRIDPFELRPAVELRGVVTSDFHVHAEASDDSGMSNEQRLRSFVAEAIDVMISTEHDHVGWFGPAIDALGVGDRIRVIYGAEITSSTPSPLAPWTIGHHNAWPIEYRPLAHRQGAPPSQNLSVAELYSRLRGQFGARVVQLNHALRSDGELDAGAYFSHLAQAGEPYDPTLPIDAYPNRLLLETASDGETRAIDFDAMEVMNGSSWGQYLRLREVWYSLLRQGIRRTATGNSDSHGPDQIAGYPRNYVYVDAEDFTPEVFDQAIREGRMFLTTGPLIAAFRANGGRMGDTVSAPDGRVEYQVAVSAPSWIPVDEVRILVNGEVVRTHRDLRGPEKVMRHLKTEVIELDADAFITVEAGAALDIDPAAWRADRGGIYSDVVAPGFISQVLANPIFIDVDGNGRFDPPGLPPRESGIESHRLIFLSVGLIVLALAWWRLRTGTGRQSASA
;
A
#
# COMPACT_ATOMS: atom_id res chain seq x y z
N MET A 1 -7.03 59.38 -31.94
CA MET A 1 -8.31 59.18 -32.64
C MET A 1 -8.41 57.72 -33.07
N THR A 2 -9.39 57.01 -32.49
CA THR A 2 -10.15 55.85 -33.02
C THR A 2 -9.47 54.48 -33.25
N LEU A 3 -9.66 53.60 -32.25
CA LEU A 3 -10.05 52.17 -32.32
C LEU A 3 -11.25 51.92 -33.28
N PRO A 4 -11.75 50.68 -33.53
CA PRO A 4 -11.12 49.33 -33.54
C PRO A 4 -11.63 48.44 -34.72
N PHE A 5 -11.05 47.25 -34.96
CA PHE A 5 -11.76 46.02 -35.39
C PHE A 5 -10.72 44.91 -35.58
N ARG A 6 -10.60 44.01 -34.60
CA ARG A 6 -10.12 42.61 -34.72
C ARG A 6 -10.10 42.00 -33.31
N LEU A 7 -11.30 41.81 -32.79
CA LEU A 7 -11.61 41.04 -31.57
C LEU A 7 -12.68 40.01 -31.97
N ALA A 8 -12.25 38.93 -32.63
CA ALA A 8 -13.08 37.76 -32.96
C ALA A 8 -12.22 36.68 -33.65
N ALA A 9 -11.33 36.01 -32.90
CA ALA A 9 -10.60 34.85 -33.42
C ALA A 9 -10.14 33.84 -32.36
N PHE A 10 -10.59 33.93 -31.10
CA PHE A 10 -10.16 33.01 -30.04
C PHE A 10 -11.29 32.37 -29.22
N VAL A 11 -12.53 32.41 -29.71
CA VAL A 11 -13.71 31.81 -29.06
C VAL A 11 -14.50 30.87 -30.00
N LEU A 12 -13.94 30.48 -31.14
CA LEU A 12 -14.66 29.63 -32.11
C LEU A 12 -13.80 28.47 -32.64
N MET A 13 -13.34 27.62 -31.72
CA MET A 13 -12.93 26.22 -32.02
C MET A 13 -13.52 25.23 -30.99
N LEU A 14 -14.64 25.58 -30.36
CA LEU A 14 -15.64 24.62 -29.92
C LEU A 14 -16.85 24.77 -30.86
N PHE A 15 -17.47 23.66 -31.24
CA PHE A 15 -18.59 23.54 -32.18
C PHE A 15 -18.24 23.52 -33.67
N ILE A 16 -17.48 22.50 -34.09
CA ILE A 16 -17.90 21.77 -35.30
C ILE A 16 -18.73 20.58 -34.81
N ASN A 17 -20.05 20.74 -34.90
CA ASN A 17 -21.03 19.67 -34.78
C ASN A 17 -20.74 18.58 -35.81
N VAL A 18 -20.09 17.50 -35.38
CA VAL A 18 -20.52 16.18 -35.80
C VAL A 18 -21.53 15.76 -34.74
N SER A 19 -22.78 15.61 -35.16
CA SER A 19 -23.88 15.11 -34.34
C SER A 19 -23.61 13.64 -33.99
N ALA A 20 -22.66 13.39 -33.08
CA ALA A 20 -22.64 12.16 -32.30
C ALA A 20 -23.68 12.36 -31.20
N THR A 21 -24.78 11.61 -31.27
CA THR A 21 -25.67 11.45 -30.13
C THR A 21 -24.83 11.11 -28.90
N ALA A 22 -24.99 11.84 -27.78
CA ALA A 22 -24.31 11.53 -26.53
C ALA A 22 -24.54 10.04 -26.21
N GLU A 23 -23.46 9.25 -26.28
CA GLU A 23 -23.54 7.80 -26.07
C GLU A 23 -23.68 7.57 -24.56
N LEU A 24 -24.92 7.45 -24.10
CA LEU A 24 -25.25 6.99 -22.76
C LEU A 24 -25.21 5.47 -22.74
N VAL A 25 -24.41 4.90 -21.84
CA VAL A 25 -24.21 3.46 -21.75
C VAL A 25 -24.32 3.02 -20.31
N ALA A 26 -25.16 2.03 -20.05
CA ALA A 26 -25.14 1.21 -18.85
C ALA A 26 -25.32 -0.25 -19.27
N GLU A 27 -24.29 -1.07 -19.12
CA GLU A 27 -24.32 -2.48 -19.54
C GLU A 27 -23.32 -3.32 -18.77
N ARG A 28 -23.50 -4.65 -18.81
CA ARG A 28 -22.51 -5.59 -18.27
C ARG A 28 -21.37 -5.76 -19.27
N VAL A 29 -20.14 -5.87 -18.77
CA VAL A 29 -18.96 -6.20 -19.55
C VAL A 29 -18.99 -7.70 -19.89
N THR A 30 -18.99 -8.00 -21.18
CA THR A 30 -18.97 -9.34 -21.76
C THR A 30 -17.69 -9.54 -22.57
N GLU A 31 -17.40 -10.77 -22.98
CA GLU A 31 -16.28 -11.05 -23.89
C GLU A 31 -16.34 -10.24 -25.19
N GLU A 32 -17.55 -9.98 -25.70
CA GLU A 32 -17.77 -9.28 -26.97
C GLU A 32 -17.49 -7.77 -26.88
N ASN A 33 -17.74 -7.15 -25.73
CA ASN A 33 -17.60 -5.70 -25.54
C ASN A 33 -16.38 -5.29 -24.68
N ALA A 34 -15.72 -6.23 -23.98
CA ALA A 34 -14.67 -5.94 -23.01
C ALA A 34 -13.56 -5.03 -23.56
N ALA A 35 -13.04 -5.32 -24.76
CA ALA A 35 -11.98 -4.53 -25.38
C ALA A 35 -12.38 -3.07 -25.70
N GLN A 36 -13.69 -2.77 -25.72
CA GLN A 36 -14.22 -1.42 -25.96
C GLN A 36 -14.62 -0.71 -24.66
N ARG A 37 -15.02 -1.48 -23.63
CA ARG A 37 -15.56 -0.95 -22.37
C ARG A 37 -14.52 -0.84 -21.27
N LEU A 38 -13.62 -1.81 -21.17
CA LEU A 38 -12.52 -1.76 -20.22
C LEU A 38 -11.48 -0.75 -20.69
N PHE A 39 -10.93 -0.02 -19.73
CA PHE A 39 -9.89 0.97 -19.93
C PHE A 39 -8.78 0.73 -18.90
N GLY A 40 -7.56 1.07 -19.28
CA GLY A 40 -6.39 0.83 -18.42
C GLY A 40 -6.02 2.05 -17.59
N GLY A 41 -4.98 1.85 -16.79
CA GLY A 41 -4.37 2.79 -15.86
C GLY A 41 -3.70 1.98 -14.76
N PRO A 42 -2.86 2.59 -13.90
CA PRO A 42 -2.21 1.88 -12.80
C PRO A 42 -3.21 1.15 -11.89
N ASP A 43 -4.35 1.78 -11.59
CA ASP A 43 -5.34 1.24 -10.64
C ASP A 43 -6.48 0.42 -11.31
N ALA A 44 -6.43 0.25 -12.63
CA ALA A 44 -7.55 -0.36 -13.37
C ALA A 44 -7.76 -1.82 -12.95
N SER A 45 -8.96 -2.14 -12.48
CA SER A 45 -9.29 -3.44 -11.88
C SER A 45 -10.50 -4.14 -12.50
N GLY A 46 -11.26 -3.44 -13.34
CA GLY A 46 -12.44 -3.96 -14.02
C GLY A 46 -12.15 -5.11 -14.98
N GLY A 47 -13.13 -6.02 -15.10
CA GLY A 47 -13.04 -7.12 -16.06
C GLY A 47 -14.40 -7.65 -16.51
N ILE A 48 -14.35 -8.71 -17.31
CA ILE A 48 -15.54 -9.43 -17.78
C ILE A 48 -16.40 -9.84 -16.59
N GLY A 49 -17.69 -9.53 -16.66
CA GLY A 49 -18.68 -9.75 -15.61
C GLY A 49 -19.02 -8.51 -14.79
N ASP A 50 -18.16 -7.48 -14.79
CA ASP A 50 -18.41 -6.21 -14.11
C ASP A 50 -19.30 -5.29 -14.97
N TRP A 51 -19.58 -4.07 -14.50
CA TRP A 51 -20.60 -3.19 -15.08
C TRP A 51 -20.04 -1.86 -15.54
N TYR A 52 -20.26 -1.53 -16.81
CA TYR A 52 -19.81 -0.31 -17.45
C TYR A 52 -20.89 0.77 -17.40
N LEU A 53 -20.52 1.98 -17.00
CA LEU A 53 -21.38 3.16 -17.01
C LEU A 53 -20.66 4.34 -17.65
N ALA A 54 -21.28 5.01 -18.63
CA ALA A 54 -20.64 6.13 -19.32
C ALA A 54 -21.64 7.14 -19.92
N ASN A 55 -21.13 8.36 -20.12
CA ASN A 55 -21.71 9.38 -20.99
C ASN A 55 -20.69 9.82 -22.05
N ASP A 56 -20.85 11.02 -22.59
CA ASP A 56 -19.97 11.63 -23.59
C ASP A 56 -18.61 12.10 -23.05
N LEU A 57 -18.46 12.29 -21.73
CA LEU A 57 -17.27 12.85 -21.10
C LEU A 57 -16.50 11.88 -20.20
N VAL A 58 -17.20 11.00 -19.48
CA VAL A 58 -16.64 10.14 -18.42
C VAL A 58 -17.15 8.72 -18.52
N HIS A 59 -16.37 7.78 -17.99
CA HIS A 59 -16.74 6.36 -17.86
C HIS A 59 -16.28 5.78 -16.52
N PHE A 60 -16.97 4.74 -16.09
CA PHE A 60 -16.83 4.13 -14.79
C PHE A 60 -17.02 2.62 -14.89
N ILE A 61 -16.35 1.87 -14.01
CA ILE A 61 -16.64 0.45 -13.77
C ILE A 61 -17.13 0.24 -12.34
N ILE A 62 -18.24 -0.46 -12.22
CA ILE A 62 -18.79 -0.95 -10.95
C ILE A 62 -18.59 -2.46 -10.93
N ASP A 63 -17.95 -2.99 -9.88
CA ASP A 63 -17.70 -4.42 -9.78
C ASP A 63 -18.98 -5.21 -9.51
N ASP A 64 -19.06 -6.45 -10.00
CA ASP A 64 -20.24 -7.28 -9.80
C ASP A 64 -20.44 -7.64 -8.31
N PRO A 65 -21.66 -7.75 -7.77
CA PRO A 65 -21.87 -8.07 -6.35
C PRO A 65 -21.19 -9.36 -5.88
N SER A 66 -20.94 -10.30 -6.80
CA SER A 66 -20.22 -11.55 -6.52
C SER A 66 -18.71 -11.40 -6.28
N ARG A 67 -18.10 -10.22 -6.52
CA ARG A 67 -16.69 -9.98 -6.28
C ARG A 67 -16.39 -9.87 -4.79
N GLN A 68 -15.48 -10.70 -4.28
CA GLN A 68 -15.07 -10.72 -2.86
C GLN A 68 -13.55 -10.55 -2.78
N TYR A 69 -13.10 -9.29 -2.84
CA TYR A 69 -11.69 -8.90 -2.95
C TYR A 69 -11.36 -7.73 -2.02
N ALA A 70 -10.10 -7.64 -1.62
CA ALA A 70 -9.49 -6.53 -0.90
C ALA A 70 -10.24 -6.15 0.37
N LYS A 71 -10.93 -5.00 0.42
CA LYS A 71 -11.58 -4.53 1.65
C LYS A 71 -13.06 -4.91 1.77
N LEU A 72 -13.59 -5.85 0.98
CA LEU A 72 -15.03 -6.20 1.01
C LEU A 72 -15.34 -7.67 0.75
N ASN A 73 -16.41 -8.18 1.38
CA ASN A 73 -17.01 -9.49 1.08
C ASN A 73 -18.10 -9.43 0.00
N HIS A 74 -18.21 -8.31 -0.73
CA HIS A 74 -19.17 -8.10 -1.82
C HIS A 74 -18.64 -7.04 -2.79
N GLY A 75 -19.13 -7.05 -4.03
CA GLY A 75 -18.92 -5.96 -4.99
C GLY A 75 -20.07 -4.97 -5.00
N GLY A 76 -20.40 -4.40 -6.15
CA GLY A 76 -21.38 -3.30 -6.27
C GLY A 76 -20.77 -1.93 -5.98
N THR A 77 -19.45 -1.83 -6.05
CA THR A 77 -18.67 -0.64 -5.71
C THR A 77 -17.98 -0.06 -6.94
N LEU A 78 -17.73 1.24 -6.91
CA LEU A 78 -17.00 1.92 -7.96
C LEU A 78 -15.51 1.57 -7.85
N ILE A 79 -14.96 0.98 -8.90
CA ILE A 79 -13.59 0.47 -8.91
C ILE A 79 -12.69 1.12 -9.96
N ASP A 80 -13.24 1.70 -11.02
CA ASP A 80 -12.46 2.38 -12.07
C ASP A 80 -13.16 3.68 -12.48
N ALA A 81 -12.40 4.76 -12.73
CA ALA A 81 -12.95 6.05 -13.17
C ALA A 81 -12.00 6.81 -14.11
N GLY A 82 -12.49 7.16 -15.29
CA GLY A 82 -11.68 7.79 -16.35
C GLY A 82 -12.43 8.82 -17.20
N VAL A 83 -11.69 9.42 -18.14
CA VAL A 83 -12.22 10.38 -19.12
C VAL A 83 -12.43 9.67 -20.47
N ARG A 84 -13.59 9.87 -21.09
CA ARG A 84 -13.93 9.24 -22.38
C ARG A 84 -12.95 9.64 -23.48
N GLY A 85 -12.60 8.66 -24.31
CA GLY A 85 -11.67 8.83 -25.42
C GLY A 85 -10.19 8.83 -25.02
N ARG A 86 -9.89 8.67 -23.73
CA ARG A 86 -8.54 8.47 -23.21
C ARG A 86 -8.37 7.02 -22.75
N ARG A 87 -7.11 6.61 -22.60
CA ARG A 87 -6.71 5.25 -22.20
C ARG A 87 -5.53 5.38 -21.26
N GLY A 88 -5.46 4.49 -20.26
CA GLY A 88 -4.31 4.44 -19.36
C GLY A 88 -4.33 5.50 -18.26
N ASP A 89 -5.42 6.26 -18.11
CA ASP A 89 -5.50 7.37 -17.16
C ASP A 89 -6.25 7.04 -15.87
N ASP A 90 -6.73 5.80 -15.70
CA ASP A 90 -7.38 5.38 -14.46
C ASP A 90 -6.40 5.26 -13.30
N GLN A 91 -6.51 6.18 -12.35
CA GLN A 91 -5.78 6.17 -11.08
C GLN A 91 -6.76 6.07 -9.91
N PHE A 92 -7.95 5.52 -10.14
CA PHE A 92 -9.01 5.42 -9.15
C PHE A 92 -9.01 4.04 -8.51
N ALA A 93 -8.25 3.81 -7.43
CA ALA A 93 -8.14 2.49 -6.81
C ALA A 93 -9.50 1.85 -6.43
N ARG A 94 -10.28 2.50 -5.56
CA ARG A 94 -11.63 2.04 -5.16
C ARG A 94 -12.37 3.07 -4.31
N LEU A 95 -13.69 3.11 -4.43
CA LEU A 95 -14.59 3.74 -3.47
C LEU A 95 -15.58 2.70 -2.94
N PHE A 96 -15.42 2.31 -1.67
CA PHE A 96 -16.29 1.35 -1.02
C PHE A 96 -16.99 1.95 0.18
N SER A 97 -18.12 1.37 0.58
CA SER A 97 -18.92 1.95 1.65
C SER A 97 -18.76 1.18 2.97
N ILE A 98 -18.87 1.92 4.08
CA ILE A 98 -18.96 1.40 5.44
C ILE A 98 -20.24 1.91 6.10
N VAL A 99 -20.86 1.04 6.90
CA VAL A 99 -22.04 1.38 7.72
C VAL A 99 -21.60 1.45 9.17
N ASN A 100 -22.15 2.40 9.93
CA ASN A 100 -21.84 2.59 11.36
C ASN A 100 -20.33 2.73 11.65
N LEU A 101 -19.58 3.23 10.66
CA LEU A 101 -18.13 3.46 10.74
C LEU A 101 -17.29 2.19 11.03
N ASP A 102 -17.83 0.99 10.79
CA ASP A 102 -17.15 -0.28 11.03
C ASP A 102 -17.29 -1.24 9.83
N GLN A 103 -16.17 -1.80 9.36
CA GLN A 103 -16.12 -2.74 8.22
C GLN A 103 -16.82 -4.08 8.50
N ARG A 104 -17.16 -4.36 9.77
CA ARG A 104 -17.96 -5.51 10.17
C ARG A 104 -19.44 -5.34 9.85
N VAL A 105 -19.94 -4.13 9.58
CA VAL A 105 -21.34 -3.89 9.20
C VAL A 105 -21.42 -3.70 7.68
N GLN A 106 -21.76 -4.78 6.97
CA GLN A 106 -21.60 -4.87 5.52
C GLN A 106 -22.93 -4.64 4.80
N LEU A 107 -22.91 -3.95 3.66
CA LEU A 107 -24.15 -3.68 2.90
C LEU A 107 -24.73 -4.93 2.25
N GLY A 108 -23.87 -5.88 1.84
CA GLY A 108 -24.31 -7.18 1.34
C GLY A 108 -25.06 -7.12 0.01
N TYR A 109 -24.67 -6.21 -0.91
CA TYR A 109 -25.26 -6.12 -2.25
C TYR A 109 -25.33 -7.47 -2.94
N ASP A 110 -26.42 -7.72 -3.66
CA ASP A 110 -26.68 -9.00 -4.31
C ASP A 110 -27.09 -8.87 -5.78
N THR A 111 -27.50 -7.68 -6.23
CA THR A 111 -28.03 -7.46 -7.56
C THR A 111 -27.61 -6.11 -8.15
N ILE A 112 -27.35 -6.09 -9.47
CA ILE A 112 -27.19 -4.87 -10.27
C ILE A 112 -28.13 -4.92 -11.46
N ARG A 113 -28.79 -3.79 -11.74
CA ARG A 113 -29.62 -3.59 -12.94
C ARG A 113 -29.17 -2.35 -13.69
N ALA A 114 -28.93 -2.51 -14.98
CA ALA A 114 -28.63 -1.40 -15.88
C ALA A 114 -29.91 -0.82 -16.53
N GLU A 115 -29.97 0.50 -16.63
CA GLU A 115 -31.03 1.22 -17.32
C GLU A 115 -30.44 2.35 -18.15
N THR A 116 -30.87 2.46 -19.40
CA THR A 116 -30.54 3.61 -20.26
C THR A 116 -31.84 4.19 -20.79
N ASP A 117 -32.05 5.49 -20.55
CA ASP A 117 -33.19 6.25 -21.08
C ASP A 117 -32.64 7.44 -21.89
N PRO A 118 -32.45 7.26 -23.20
CA PRO A 118 -31.98 8.34 -24.08
C PRO A 118 -32.97 9.51 -24.16
N ALA A 119 -34.28 9.27 -23.97
CA ALA A 119 -35.29 10.32 -24.02
C ALA A 119 -35.30 11.14 -22.71
N GLY A 120 -35.12 10.47 -21.57
CA GLY A 120 -34.92 11.09 -20.25
C GLY A 120 -33.50 11.62 -20.02
N GLY A 121 -32.56 11.34 -20.93
CA GLY A 121 -31.19 11.85 -20.90
C GLY A 121 -30.34 11.28 -19.77
N PHE A 122 -30.44 9.97 -19.48
CA PHE A 122 -29.55 9.33 -18.50
C PHE A 122 -29.23 7.86 -18.79
N ALA A 123 -28.11 7.41 -18.24
CA ALA A 123 -27.81 6.00 -18.00
C ALA A 123 -27.57 5.80 -16.50
N ARG A 124 -27.97 4.65 -15.95
CA ARG A 124 -27.75 4.31 -14.55
C ARG A 124 -27.56 2.83 -14.29
N LEU A 125 -26.87 2.54 -13.19
CA LEU A 125 -26.81 1.24 -12.54
C LEU A 125 -27.50 1.34 -11.18
N LEU A 126 -28.45 0.44 -10.93
CA LEU A 126 -29.11 0.28 -9.63
C LEU A 126 -28.52 -0.95 -8.94
N VAL A 127 -27.84 -0.74 -7.82
CA VAL A 127 -27.23 -1.78 -7.00
C VAL A 127 -28.09 -1.97 -5.76
N GLU A 128 -28.64 -3.17 -5.56
CA GLU A 128 -29.57 -3.44 -4.46
C GLU A 128 -28.97 -4.48 -3.50
N SER A 129 -29.24 -4.28 -2.21
CA SER A 129 -29.10 -5.31 -1.18
C SER A 129 -30.50 -5.70 -0.72
N ARG A 130 -31.00 -6.83 -1.23
CA ARG A 130 -32.30 -7.39 -0.84
C ARG A 130 -32.19 -8.22 0.42
N GLY A 131 -31.02 -8.82 0.64
CA GLY A 131 -30.67 -9.52 1.88
C GLY A 131 -30.34 -8.59 3.06
N GLY A 132 -30.39 -7.27 2.87
CA GLY A 132 -30.13 -6.28 3.90
C GLY A 132 -28.67 -6.22 4.36
N ILE A 133 -28.46 -5.49 5.46
CA ILE A 133 -27.14 -5.25 6.06
C ILE A 133 -26.70 -6.50 6.87
N ARG A 134 -25.42 -6.88 6.78
CA ARG A 134 -24.83 -8.07 7.38
C ARG A 134 -23.73 -7.72 8.39
N PRO A 135 -24.05 -7.69 9.70
CA PRO A 135 -23.05 -7.56 10.76
C PRO A 135 -22.20 -8.84 10.92
N ILE A 136 -20.88 -8.67 11.13
CA ILE A 136 -19.92 -9.74 11.44
C ILE A 136 -19.45 -9.57 12.89
N PRO A 137 -20.15 -10.16 13.87
CA PRO A 137 -19.80 -10.01 15.26
C PRO A 137 -18.53 -10.81 15.62
N ARG A 138 -17.75 -10.32 16.59
CA ARG A 138 -16.51 -10.96 17.07
C ARG A 138 -16.56 -11.22 18.57
N GLY A 139 -15.82 -12.22 19.02
CA GLY A 139 -15.61 -12.50 20.44
C GLY A 139 -16.80 -13.13 21.17
N SER A 140 -16.70 -13.16 22.51
CA SER A 140 -17.69 -13.79 23.38
C SER A 140 -19.05 -13.07 23.33
N ALA A 141 -20.12 -13.72 23.81
CA ALA A 141 -21.43 -13.08 23.92
C ALA A 141 -21.39 -11.77 24.74
N LEU A 142 -20.54 -11.70 25.77
CA LEU A 142 -20.34 -10.50 26.57
C LEU A 142 -19.62 -9.39 25.78
N ALA A 143 -18.60 -9.73 24.99
CA ALA A 143 -17.92 -8.77 24.13
C ALA A 143 -18.87 -8.17 23.09
N ARG A 144 -19.65 -9.02 22.43
CA ARG A 144 -20.68 -8.62 21.45
C ARG A 144 -21.74 -7.71 22.05
N PHE A 145 -22.13 -7.96 23.30
CA PHE A 145 -23.12 -7.13 23.99
C PHE A 145 -22.66 -5.68 24.24
N PHE A 146 -21.35 -5.43 24.35
CA PHE A 146 -20.78 -4.09 24.52
C PHE A 146 -20.29 -3.45 23.23
N ASP A 147 -20.40 -4.14 22.09
CA ASP A 147 -19.95 -3.63 20.80
C ASP A 147 -21.03 -2.75 20.15
N LEU A 148 -20.97 -1.44 20.41
CA LEU A 148 -21.98 -0.48 19.96
C LEU A 148 -21.92 -0.16 18.47
N LEU A 149 -20.82 -0.50 17.79
CA LEU A 149 -20.65 -0.21 16.36
C LEU A 149 -21.19 -1.33 15.47
N VAL A 150 -21.37 -2.54 16.03
CA VAL A 150 -21.81 -3.73 15.30
C VAL A 150 -23.08 -4.29 15.92
N PRO A 151 -24.26 -3.85 15.44
CA PRO A 151 -25.55 -4.36 15.91
C PRO A 151 -25.75 -5.86 15.66
N GLY A 152 -26.74 -6.45 16.34
CA GLY A 152 -27.23 -7.78 16.02
C GLY A 152 -27.79 -7.86 14.60
N ALA A 153 -27.67 -9.03 13.97
CA ALA A 153 -28.12 -9.21 12.58
C ALA A 153 -29.63 -9.00 12.44
N GLU A 154 -30.40 -9.41 13.46
CA GLU A 154 -31.84 -9.21 13.55
C GLU A 154 -32.27 -7.74 13.60
N GLU A 155 -31.45 -6.86 14.19
CA GLU A 155 -31.76 -5.44 14.36
C GLU A 155 -31.67 -4.66 13.04
N LEU A 156 -30.96 -5.19 12.04
CA LEU A 156 -30.79 -4.56 10.72
C LEU A 156 -31.44 -5.37 9.58
N ALA A 157 -32.07 -6.50 9.89
CA ALA A 157 -32.66 -7.40 8.89
C ALA A 157 -33.78 -6.75 8.06
N GLY A 158 -34.49 -5.77 8.65
CA GLY A 158 -35.54 -5.00 7.98
C GLY A 158 -35.04 -3.84 7.11
N VAL A 159 -33.72 -3.57 7.07
CA VAL A 159 -33.18 -2.43 6.33
C VAL A 159 -32.74 -2.85 4.93
N SER A 160 -33.43 -2.33 3.91
CA SER A 160 -33.03 -2.47 2.51
C SER A 160 -32.14 -1.30 2.09
N VAL A 161 -31.19 -1.58 1.19
CA VAL A 161 -30.26 -0.57 0.67
C VAL A 161 -30.27 -0.58 -0.85
N THR A 162 -30.38 0.60 -1.45
CA THR A 162 -30.21 0.80 -2.89
C THR A 162 -29.17 1.86 -3.14
N THR A 163 -28.25 1.61 -4.06
CA THR A 163 -27.26 2.59 -4.53
C THR A 163 -27.41 2.78 -6.03
N GLU A 164 -27.76 3.99 -6.42
CA GLU A 164 -27.86 4.42 -7.81
C GLU A 164 -26.56 5.10 -8.24
N TYR A 165 -25.92 4.59 -9.29
CA TYR A 165 -24.86 5.28 -10.04
C TYR A 165 -25.47 5.80 -11.33
N ARG A 166 -25.52 7.13 -11.52
CA ARG A 166 -26.18 7.76 -12.67
C ARG A 166 -25.28 8.78 -13.36
N VAL A 167 -25.32 8.78 -14.70
CA VAL A 167 -24.67 9.79 -15.55
C VAL A 167 -25.69 10.43 -16.49
N GLN A 168 -25.47 11.70 -16.82
CA GLN A 168 -26.26 12.47 -17.79
C GLN A 168 -25.34 13.12 -18.84
N PRO A 169 -25.83 13.45 -20.05
CA PRO A 169 -25.02 14.11 -21.08
C PRO A 169 -24.39 15.42 -20.60
N GLY A 170 -23.11 15.62 -20.91
CA GLY A 170 -22.36 16.83 -20.57
C GLY A 170 -21.99 16.99 -19.09
N GLU A 171 -22.37 16.07 -18.20
CA GLU A 171 -21.92 16.08 -16.81
C GLU A 171 -20.55 15.37 -16.68
N PRO A 172 -19.49 16.02 -16.17
CA PRO A 172 -18.17 15.39 -15.99
C PRO A 172 -18.09 14.58 -14.69
N PHE A 173 -19.20 13.99 -14.26
CA PHE A 173 -19.30 13.28 -12.99
C PHE A 173 -20.34 12.16 -13.02
N VAL A 174 -20.20 11.19 -12.11
CA VAL A 174 -21.26 10.25 -11.74
C VAL A 174 -21.96 10.73 -10.47
N ARG A 175 -23.29 10.65 -10.45
CA ARG A 175 -24.13 10.84 -9.26
C ARG A 175 -24.28 9.50 -8.55
N MET A 176 -23.99 9.49 -7.25
CA MET A 176 -24.10 8.32 -6.37
C MET A 176 -25.12 8.62 -5.29
N ILE A 177 -26.25 7.90 -5.30
CA ILE A 177 -27.34 8.07 -4.33
C ILE A 177 -27.52 6.75 -3.60
N THR A 178 -27.14 6.70 -2.33
CA THR A 178 -27.41 5.53 -1.48
C THR A 178 -28.60 5.84 -0.60
N THR A 179 -29.63 4.99 -0.68
CA THR A 179 -30.86 5.09 0.11
C THR A 179 -30.99 3.88 1.00
N PHE A 180 -31.10 4.12 2.30
CA PHE A 180 -31.50 3.16 3.31
C PHE A 180 -32.99 3.30 3.54
N ARG A 181 -33.70 2.18 3.59
CA ARG A 181 -35.12 2.14 3.95
C ARG A 181 -35.33 1.10 5.03
N ASN A 182 -35.91 1.50 6.15
CA ASN A 182 -36.31 0.57 7.20
C ASN A 182 -37.72 0.05 6.86
N GLU A 183 -37.80 -1.19 6.41
CA GLU A 183 -39.03 -1.92 6.11
C GLU A 183 -39.47 -2.81 7.29
N GLY A 184 -38.71 -2.81 8.39
CA GLY A 184 -39.04 -3.50 9.63
C GLY A 184 -40.09 -2.77 10.47
N GLU A 185 -40.52 -3.43 11.55
CA GLU A 185 -41.49 -2.90 12.51
C GLU A 185 -40.83 -2.09 13.64
N ASP A 186 -39.53 -2.27 13.86
CA ASP A 186 -38.73 -1.62 14.90
C ASP A 186 -37.72 -0.63 14.29
N ASP A 187 -37.28 0.34 15.10
CA ASP A 187 -36.23 1.28 14.73
C ASP A 187 -34.88 0.54 14.56
N ALA A 188 -34.16 0.82 13.47
CA ALA A 188 -32.93 0.14 13.14
C ALA A 188 -31.71 0.92 13.64
N PRO A 189 -30.73 0.31 14.35
CA PRO A 189 -29.53 0.98 14.86
C PRO A 189 -28.51 1.30 13.75
N LEU A 190 -28.92 2.18 12.85
CA LEU A 190 -28.18 2.68 11.71
C LEU A 190 -27.98 4.18 11.91
N PHE A 191 -26.73 4.59 12.20
CA PHE A 191 -26.43 5.98 12.55
C PHE A 191 -25.53 6.70 11.56
N ALA A 192 -24.74 5.97 10.78
CA ALA A 192 -23.81 6.56 9.83
C ALA A 192 -23.65 5.70 8.59
N TYR A 193 -23.40 6.39 7.48
CA TYR A 193 -22.95 5.79 6.24
C TYR A 193 -21.78 6.61 5.72
N GLY A 194 -20.72 5.93 5.30
CA GLY A 194 -19.58 6.59 4.70
C GLY A 194 -19.00 5.84 3.53
N ASP A 195 -18.36 6.59 2.64
CA ASP A 195 -17.53 6.08 1.56
C ASP A 195 -16.06 6.20 1.97
N VAL A 196 -15.35 5.09 1.91
CA VAL A 196 -13.91 5.01 2.06
C VAL A 196 -13.31 5.00 0.67
N TRP A 197 -12.59 6.06 0.35
CA TRP A 197 -11.79 6.17 -0.85
C TRP A 197 -10.39 5.64 -0.58
N MET A 198 -10.04 4.53 -1.25
CA MET A 198 -8.71 3.94 -1.22
C MET A 198 -7.78 4.67 -2.19
N ARG A 199 -6.54 4.88 -1.76
CA ARG A 199 -5.50 5.64 -2.47
C ARG A 199 -4.10 5.21 -2.01
N GLY A 200 -3.95 3.95 -1.61
CA GLY A 200 -3.07 3.36 -0.59
C GLY A 200 -1.74 4.04 -0.24
N GLY A 201 -1.79 5.24 0.32
CA GLY A 201 -0.74 5.72 1.21
C GLY A 201 0.46 6.33 0.54
N ARG A 202 0.76 5.89 -0.68
CA ARG A 202 1.91 6.29 -1.48
C ARG A 202 1.52 6.81 -2.87
N SER A 203 0.24 6.73 -3.24
CA SER A 203 -0.31 7.34 -4.46
C SER A 203 -0.99 8.70 -4.16
N MET A 204 -2.11 9.01 -4.83
CA MET A 204 -2.76 10.32 -4.85
C MET A 204 -2.98 10.93 -3.46
N ARG A 205 -2.83 12.26 -3.33
CA ARG A 205 -3.01 13.00 -2.07
C ARG A 205 -4.35 13.69 -1.95
N SER A 206 -5.03 13.48 -0.82
CA SER A 206 -6.30 14.12 -0.52
C SER A 206 -6.13 15.58 -0.14
N PHE A 207 -6.82 16.44 -0.87
CA PHE A 207 -7.08 17.83 -0.53
C PHE A 207 -8.51 17.94 0.03
N VAL A 208 -8.65 18.33 1.30
CA VAL A 208 -9.96 18.45 1.96
C VAL A 208 -10.32 19.93 2.17
N GLY A 209 -11.46 20.35 1.64
CA GLY A 209 -11.91 21.74 1.73
C GLY A 209 -13.36 21.89 2.20
N ASN A 210 -13.64 23.02 2.83
CA ASN A 210 -14.96 23.35 3.35
C ASN A 210 -15.42 24.70 2.77
N THR A 211 -16.43 24.66 1.92
CA THR A 211 -16.95 25.87 1.26
C THR A 211 -17.98 26.63 2.09
N LEU A 212 -18.51 26.02 3.16
CA LEU A 212 -19.42 26.68 4.10
C LEU A 212 -18.65 27.40 5.22
N HIS A 213 -17.55 26.79 5.64
CA HIS A 213 -16.61 27.29 6.66
C HIS A 213 -15.17 27.19 6.14
N PRO A 214 -14.73 28.07 5.22
CA PRO A 214 -13.40 28.00 4.60
C PRO A 214 -12.26 27.95 5.61
N GLU A 215 -12.40 28.63 6.74
CA GLU A 215 -11.42 28.75 7.82
C GLU A 215 -11.03 27.40 8.46
N VAL A 216 -11.87 26.36 8.34
CA VAL A 216 -11.57 25.00 8.86
C VAL A 216 -11.07 24.04 7.79
N SER A 217 -10.83 24.51 6.57
CA SER A 217 -10.28 23.69 5.48
C SER A 217 -8.89 23.16 5.85
N ARG A 218 -8.63 21.89 5.51
CA ARG A 218 -7.38 21.20 5.86
C ARG A 218 -6.39 21.13 4.70
N GLY A 219 -6.85 21.21 3.46
CA GLY A 219 -5.99 21.07 2.28
C GLY A 219 -5.26 19.72 2.34
N PHE A 220 -3.93 19.76 2.32
CA PHE A 220 -3.07 18.57 2.42
C PHE A 220 -2.58 18.27 3.85
N HIS A 221 -3.06 19.00 4.87
CA HIS A 221 -2.59 18.88 6.26
C HIS A 221 -3.68 18.25 7.13
N HIS A 222 -3.49 16.98 7.50
CA HIS A 222 -4.49 16.20 8.24
C HIS A 222 -3.96 15.72 9.58
N MET A 223 -4.85 15.15 10.39
CA MET A 223 -4.52 14.49 11.65
C MET A 223 -4.61 12.98 11.46
N SER A 224 -3.71 12.23 12.07
CA SER A 224 -3.77 10.77 12.06
C SER A 224 -4.98 10.29 12.83
N PHE A 225 -5.50 9.16 12.38
CA PHE A 225 -6.63 8.49 12.99
C PHE A 225 -6.12 7.25 13.74
N ASP A 226 -6.38 7.19 15.05
CA ASP A 226 -6.10 6.04 15.89
C ASP A 226 -7.41 5.46 16.44
N ARG A 227 -7.71 4.21 16.06
CA ARG A 227 -8.93 3.49 16.48
C ARG A 227 -8.95 3.19 17.99
N ASN A 228 -7.80 3.19 18.64
CA ASN A 228 -7.68 2.91 20.07
C ASN A 228 -7.77 4.19 20.93
N ASP A 229 -7.69 5.37 20.32
CA ASP A 229 -7.88 6.66 20.97
C ASP A 229 -9.13 7.38 20.41
N LEU A 230 -10.22 7.31 21.19
CA LEU A 230 -11.48 7.95 20.83
C LEU A 230 -11.39 9.48 20.72
N MET A 231 -10.47 10.14 21.44
CA MET A 231 -10.32 11.59 21.35
C MET A 231 -9.61 11.96 20.06
N ALA A 232 -8.46 11.32 19.80
CA ALA A 232 -7.74 11.50 18.55
C ALA A 232 -8.64 11.17 17.35
N THR A 233 -9.43 10.10 17.42
CA THR A 233 -10.46 9.75 16.42
C THR A 233 -11.47 10.87 16.19
N ALA A 234 -12.02 11.45 17.26
CA ALA A 234 -13.02 12.51 17.14
C ALA A 234 -12.43 13.81 16.58
N GLU A 235 -11.21 14.17 16.96
CA GLU A 235 -10.48 15.36 16.47
C GLU A 235 -9.99 15.20 15.02
N ALA A 236 -9.57 13.99 14.64
CA ALA A 236 -9.19 13.68 13.28
C ALA A 236 -10.38 13.79 12.31
N ASN A 237 -11.60 13.63 12.81
CA ASN A 237 -12.82 13.70 12.00
C ASN A 237 -13.19 15.15 11.64
N ALA A 238 -12.80 15.56 10.43
CA ALA A 238 -12.95 16.93 9.94
C ALA A 238 -14.34 17.18 9.34
N PRO A 239 -14.93 18.37 9.55
CA PRO A 239 -16.06 18.84 8.74
C PRO A 239 -15.59 19.37 7.39
N PHE A 240 -16.23 18.94 6.29
CA PHE A 240 -15.90 19.42 4.94
C PHE A 240 -17.09 19.34 3.97
N THR A 241 -16.93 19.99 2.81
CA THR A 241 -17.91 19.93 1.70
C THR A 241 -17.39 19.21 0.47
N PHE A 242 -16.06 19.08 0.33
CA PHE A 242 -15.44 18.31 -0.73
C PHE A 242 -14.11 17.68 -0.33
N VAL A 243 -13.76 16.61 -1.04
CA VAL A 243 -12.42 16.02 -1.09
C VAL A 243 -12.00 15.94 -2.55
N ALA A 244 -10.79 16.37 -2.86
CA ALA A 244 -10.22 16.32 -4.20
C ALA A 244 -8.85 15.65 -4.20
N MET A 245 -8.48 15.04 -5.32
CA MET A 245 -7.20 14.36 -5.53
C MET A 245 -6.73 14.60 -6.96
N ALA A 246 -5.42 14.72 -7.13
CA ALA A 246 -4.77 14.72 -8.43
C ALA A 246 -3.97 13.43 -8.61
N GLY A 247 -3.99 12.89 -9.81
CA GLY A 247 -3.20 11.74 -10.21
C GLY A 247 -1.70 11.99 -10.08
N MET A 248 -0.92 10.92 -9.94
CA MET A 248 0.52 10.99 -9.79
C MET A 248 1.19 11.54 -11.07
N PRO A 249 2.31 12.29 -10.94
CA PRO A 249 2.98 12.93 -12.08
C PRO A 249 3.49 11.97 -13.17
N ASP A 250 3.80 10.72 -12.81
CA ASP A 250 4.38 9.71 -13.72
C ASP A 250 3.34 9.04 -14.63
N PHE A 251 2.05 9.24 -14.34
CA PHE A 251 0.95 8.67 -15.11
C PHE A 251 0.21 9.75 -15.92
N PRO A 252 -0.65 9.37 -16.88
CA PRO A 252 -1.47 10.33 -17.61
C PRO A 252 -2.29 11.23 -16.67
N PRO A 253 -2.35 12.55 -16.92
CA PRO A 253 -3.09 13.49 -16.09
C PRO A 253 -4.57 13.13 -15.90
N ILE A 254 -4.96 12.98 -14.63
CA ILE A 254 -6.35 12.89 -14.20
C ILE A 254 -6.50 13.55 -12.83
N SER A 255 -7.67 14.10 -12.52
CA SER A 255 -8.02 14.58 -11.19
C SER A 255 -9.46 14.24 -10.86
N TYR A 256 -9.71 13.97 -9.59
CA TYR A 256 -10.99 13.54 -9.05
C TYR A 256 -11.46 14.47 -7.92
N ALA A 257 -12.78 14.64 -7.76
CA ALA A 257 -13.33 15.25 -6.55
C ALA A 257 -14.67 14.65 -6.17
N LEU A 258 -14.84 14.31 -4.88
CA LEU A 258 -16.13 13.92 -4.32
C LEU A 258 -16.76 15.12 -3.62
N VAL A 259 -17.99 15.47 -4.03
CA VAL A 259 -18.73 16.64 -3.55
C VAL A 259 -20.17 16.28 -3.17
N THR A 260 -20.78 17.04 -2.26
CA THR A 260 -22.20 16.87 -1.86
C THR A 260 -23.01 18.18 -1.98
N PRO A 261 -23.34 18.63 -3.20
CA PRO A 261 -24.01 19.92 -3.42
C PRO A 261 -25.35 20.06 -2.70
N GLU A 262 -26.13 18.98 -2.64
CA GLU A 262 -27.46 18.94 -2.04
C GLU A 262 -27.40 19.20 -0.53
N ARG A 263 -26.40 18.65 0.15
CA ARG A 263 -26.14 18.88 1.59
C ARG A 263 -25.60 20.29 1.82
N ALA A 264 -24.62 20.72 1.02
CA ALA A 264 -24.05 22.06 1.12
C ALA A 264 -25.11 23.16 0.96
N LYS A 265 -26.05 23.01 0.01
CA LYS A 265 -27.19 23.93 -0.18
C LYS A 265 -28.12 24.02 1.03
N ARG A 266 -28.20 22.95 1.83
CA ARG A 266 -28.97 22.89 3.09
C ARG A 266 -28.14 23.35 4.30
N GLY A 267 -26.88 23.72 4.14
CA GLY A 267 -25.96 24.07 5.23
C GLY A 267 -25.40 22.86 5.97
N ILE A 268 -25.55 21.64 5.44
CA ILE A 268 -25.17 20.41 6.12
C ILE A 268 -23.77 19.97 5.67
N LEU A 269 -22.90 19.67 6.63
CA LEU A 269 -21.53 19.23 6.41
C LEU A 269 -21.42 17.70 6.25
N ASN A 270 -20.34 17.27 5.62
CA ASN A 270 -19.84 15.90 5.74
C ASN A 270 -18.77 15.85 6.81
N PHE A 271 -18.51 14.63 7.26
CA PHE A 271 -17.54 14.30 8.29
C PHE A 271 -16.61 13.23 7.74
N GLY A 272 -15.41 13.11 8.31
CA GLY A 272 -14.48 12.11 7.80
C GLY A 272 -13.04 12.32 8.20
N VAL A 273 -12.22 11.31 7.92
CA VAL A 273 -10.80 11.28 8.26
C VAL A 273 -9.98 11.05 7.01
N THR A 274 -8.80 11.67 6.94
CA THR A 274 -7.79 11.35 5.93
C THR A 274 -6.57 10.82 6.65
N GLY A 275 -6.32 9.52 6.48
CA GLY A 275 -5.09 8.88 6.95
C GLY A 275 -4.08 8.76 5.83
N LYS A 276 -3.04 7.94 6.03
CA LYS A 276 -2.08 7.60 4.98
C LYS A 276 -2.80 6.95 3.80
N HIS A 277 -3.47 5.82 4.02
CA HIS A 277 -3.98 4.94 2.94
C HIS A 277 -5.37 5.28 2.41
N ILE A 278 -6.18 5.98 3.19
CA ILE A 278 -7.60 6.17 2.88
C ILE A 278 -8.07 7.60 3.19
N THR A 279 -9.16 7.99 2.56
CA THR A 279 -10.02 9.09 3.02
C THR A 279 -11.44 8.57 3.20
N LEU A 280 -11.97 8.71 4.41
CA LEU A 280 -13.36 8.43 4.74
C LEU A 280 -14.20 9.70 4.58
N ILE A 281 -15.37 9.57 3.97
CA ILE A 281 -16.36 10.62 3.83
C ILE A 281 -17.70 10.06 4.28
N ASN A 282 -18.26 10.60 5.36
CA ASN A 282 -19.46 10.08 5.97
C ASN A 282 -20.53 11.14 6.26
N GLY A 283 -21.78 10.72 6.13
CA GLY A 283 -22.95 11.39 6.66
C GLY A 283 -23.48 10.66 7.88
N PHE A 284 -24.16 11.40 8.76
CA PHE A 284 -24.91 10.83 9.87
C PHE A 284 -26.40 10.82 9.52
N VAL A 285 -27.06 9.72 9.88
CA VAL A 285 -28.49 9.52 9.68
C VAL A 285 -29.25 10.60 10.45
N GLY A 286 -30.29 11.15 9.82
CA GLY A 286 -31.04 12.28 10.35
C GLY A 286 -30.43 13.65 10.04
N ASP A 287 -29.25 13.71 9.38
CA ASP A 287 -28.61 14.94 8.93
C ASP A 287 -28.44 16.00 10.05
N PRO A 288 -27.69 15.70 11.13
CA PRO A 288 -27.55 16.64 12.23
C PRO A 288 -26.85 17.93 11.79
N ASP A 289 -27.33 19.06 12.33
CA ASP A 289 -26.76 20.39 12.11
C ASP A 289 -25.56 20.61 13.04
N TRP A 290 -24.43 19.97 12.70
CA TRP A 290 -23.19 20.04 13.46
C TRP A 290 -22.11 20.80 12.69
N GLU A 291 -21.52 21.80 13.32
CA GLU A 291 -20.39 22.57 12.76
C GLU A 291 -19.03 21.85 12.87
N GLY A 292 -18.95 20.74 13.60
CA GLY A 292 -17.70 19.99 13.83
C GLY A 292 -17.90 18.71 14.64
N MET A 293 -16.89 17.85 14.72
CA MET A 293 -16.96 16.61 15.49
C MET A 293 -16.26 16.76 16.85
N ASN A 294 -16.81 16.12 17.89
CA ASN A 294 -16.19 15.95 19.20
C ASN A 294 -16.75 14.69 19.87
N LEU A 295 -16.17 14.28 21.00
CA LEU A 295 -16.60 13.08 21.73
C LEU A 295 -18.11 13.04 22.02
N TRP A 296 -18.72 14.15 22.45
CA TRP A 296 -20.13 14.17 22.80
C TRP A 296 -21.03 13.99 21.58
N ARG A 297 -20.69 14.64 20.46
CA ARG A 297 -21.38 14.45 19.18
C ARG A 297 -21.19 13.04 18.65
N PHE A 298 -20.01 12.46 18.80
CA PHE A 298 -19.77 11.05 18.46
C PHE A 298 -20.63 10.10 19.31
N LEU A 299 -20.67 10.29 20.64
CA LEU A 299 -21.53 9.50 21.53
C LEU A 299 -23.03 9.70 21.28
N GLN A 300 -23.42 10.88 20.77
CA GLN A 300 -24.78 11.13 20.29
C GLN A 300 -25.04 10.40 18.97
N ALA A 301 -24.08 10.44 18.04
CA ALA A 301 -24.18 9.79 16.74
C ALA A 301 -24.42 8.29 16.88
N ILE A 302 -23.64 7.57 17.69
CA ILE A 302 -23.76 6.10 17.84
C ILE A 302 -25.11 5.63 18.42
N ARG A 303 -25.97 6.55 18.87
CA ARG A 303 -27.35 6.28 19.33
C ARG A 303 -28.40 6.62 18.28
N GLY A 304 -27.97 7.06 17.10
CA GLY A 304 -28.85 7.34 15.98
C GLY A 304 -29.47 6.05 15.45
N GLU A 305 -30.74 6.15 15.06
CA GLU A 305 -31.52 5.05 14.53
C GLU A 305 -32.25 5.52 13.26
N LEU A 306 -32.56 4.59 12.37
CA LEU A 306 -33.47 4.80 11.25
C LEU A 306 -34.85 4.30 11.66
N GLU A 307 -35.79 5.23 11.87
CA GLU A 307 -37.14 4.92 12.33
C GLU A 307 -37.86 3.89 11.43
N ALA A 308 -38.71 3.05 12.02
CA ALA A 308 -39.53 2.09 11.27
C ALA A 308 -40.34 2.79 10.16
N GLY A 309 -40.24 2.29 8.93
CA GLY A 309 -40.88 2.87 7.74
C GLY A 309 -40.18 4.09 7.15
N ALA A 310 -39.16 4.64 7.80
CA ALA A 310 -38.43 5.81 7.33
C ALA A 310 -37.41 5.46 6.23
N SER A 311 -36.93 6.50 5.55
CA SER A 311 -35.86 6.39 4.55
C SER A 311 -34.87 7.53 4.73
N TRP A 312 -33.60 7.24 4.52
CA TRP A 312 -32.53 8.24 4.52
C TRP A 312 -31.62 8.04 3.31
N SER A 313 -31.27 9.14 2.64
CA SER A 313 -30.47 9.11 1.40
C SER A 313 -29.25 9.99 1.50
N PHE A 314 -28.13 9.52 0.92
CA PHE A 314 -26.89 10.26 0.79
C PHE A 314 -26.49 10.40 -0.68
N GLU A 315 -26.65 11.62 -1.22
CA GLU A 315 -26.25 11.98 -2.59
C GLU A 315 -24.85 12.59 -2.62
N ARG A 316 -24.01 12.08 -3.51
CA ARG A 316 -22.63 12.49 -3.75
C ARG A 316 -22.39 12.56 -5.26
N ARG A 317 -21.43 13.37 -5.68
CA ARG A 317 -21.00 13.44 -7.08
C ARG A 317 -19.49 13.26 -7.14
N LEU A 318 -19.03 12.32 -7.95
CA LEU A 318 -17.61 12.13 -8.25
C LEU A 318 -17.28 12.78 -9.58
N ILE A 319 -16.61 13.93 -9.52
CA ILE A 319 -16.10 14.68 -10.66
C ILE A 319 -14.81 14.03 -11.15
N VAL A 320 -14.68 13.88 -12.47
CA VAL A 320 -13.48 13.37 -13.14
C VAL A 320 -13.04 14.36 -14.21
N THR A 321 -11.77 14.74 -14.21
CA THR A 321 -11.22 15.71 -15.17
C THR A 321 -9.87 15.24 -15.70
N SER A 322 -9.46 15.73 -16.87
CA SER A 322 -8.14 15.46 -17.45
C SER A 322 -7.02 16.39 -16.91
N GLY A 323 -7.30 17.11 -15.83
CA GLY A 323 -6.33 17.96 -15.15
C GLY A 323 -5.27 17.14 -14.41
N ARG A 324 -4.28 17.83 -13.84
CA ARG A 324 -3.19 17.23 -13.02
C ARG A 324 -3.08 17.93 -11.66
N ASP A 325 -4.16 18.59 -11.26
CA ASP A 325 -4.20 19.43 -10.07
C ASP A 325 -5.58 19.44 -9.43
N ILE A 326 -5.67 20.06 -8.26
CA ILE A 326 -6.93 20.22 -7.53
C ILE A 326 -7.81 21.30 -8.19
N ALA A 327 -7.20 22.27 -8.86
CA ALA A 327 -7.89 23.35 -9.55
C ALA A 327 -8.84 22.84 -10.65
N SER A 328 -8.45 21.83 -11.42
CA SER A 328 -9.30 21.30 -12.49
C SER A 328 -10.65 20.76 -11.98
N THR A 329 -10.69 20.20 -10.78
CA THR A 329 -11.92 19.71 -10.16
C THR A 329 -12.64 20.78 -9.35
N THR A 330 -11.90 21.62 -8.63
CA THR A 330 -12.49 22.73 -7.84
C THR A 330 -13.10 23.82 -8.71
N ASP A 331 -12.58 24.06 -9.92
CA ASP A 331 -13.18 24.95 -10.93
C ASP A 331 -14.62 24.53 -11.30
N LEU A 332 -14.92 23.22 -11.23
CA LEU A 332 -16.26 22.66 -11.42
C LEU A 332 -17.04 22.58 -10.10
N ALA A 333 -16.39 22.22 -9.00
CA ALA A 333 -17.02 22.02 -7.70
C ALA A 333 -17.50 23.33 -7.06
N PHE A 334 -16.71 24.40 -7.12
CA PHE A 334 -17.04 25.66 -6.42
C PHE A 334 -18.36 26.28 -6.89
N PRO A 335 -18.68 26.34 -8.19
CA PRO A 335 -20.01 26.75 -8.63
C PRO A 335 -21.12 25.80 -8.15
N MET A 336 -20.89 24.47 -8.17
CA MET A 336 -21.87 23.49 -7.69
C MET A 336 -22.17 23.62 -6.20
N LEU A 337 -21.15 23.95 -5.41
CA LEU A 337 -21.23 24.15 -3.96
C LEU A 337 -21.67 25.57 -3.57
N GLY A 338 -21.89 26.47 -4.54
CA GLY A 338 -22.26 27.86 -4.30
C GLY A 338 -21.13 28.72 -3.72
N PHE A 339 -19.86 28.29 -3.84
CA PHE A 339 -18.70 28.96 -3.25
C PHE A 339 -18.13 30.08 -4.12
N ALA A 340 -18.16 29.91 -5.44
CA ALA A 340 -17.63 30.91 -6.38
C ALA A 340 -18.50 31.00 -7.64
N GLU A 341 -18.56 32.19 -8.24
CA GLU A 341 -19.02 32.35 -9.62
C GLU A 341 -17.87 31.99 -10.56
N GLY A 342 -18.11 31.14 -11.57
CA GLY A 342 -17.06 30.67 -12.51
C GLY A 342 -16.38 31.77 -13.34
N SER A 343 -16.78 33.03 -13.15
CA SER A 343 -16.22 34.25 -13.75
C SER A 343 -15.09 34.89 -12.94
N SER A 344 -14.90 34.52 -11.67
CA SER A 344 -13.83 35.03 -10.79
C SER A 344 -12.61 34.12 -10.89
N ARG A 345 -11.56 34.57 -11.58
CA ARG A 345 -10.42 33.72 -11.96
C ARG A 345 -9.08 34.39 -11.65
N LEU A 346 -8.10 33.61 -11.24
CA LEU A 346 -6.68 33.95 -11.22
C LEU A 346 -6.01 33.40 -12.49
N GLU A 347 -5.12 34.16 -13.10
CA GLU A 347 -4.23 33.69 -14.16
C GLU A 347 -2.81 34.23 -13.96
N GLY A 348 -1.79 33.44 -14.29
CA GLY A 348 -0.40 33.86 -14.10
C GLY A 348 0.58 33.02 -14.91
N ARG A 349 1.87 33.28 -14.68
CA ARG A 349 2.98 32.53 -15.30
C ARG A 349 4.11 32.27 -14.30
N VAL A 350 4.78 31.13 -14.46
CA VAL A 350 6.05 30.79 -13.82
C VAL A 350 7.15 30.77 -14.87
N GLU A 351 8.33 31.29 -14.53
CA GLU A 351 9.52 31.27 -15.37
C GLU A 351 10.74 30.65 -14.65
N PRO A 352 11.64 29.97 -15.38
CA PRO A 352 11.50 29.61 -16.80
C PRO A 352 10.39 28.56 -17.03
N PRO A 353 9.78 28.48 -18.22
CA PRO A 353 8.56 27.69 -18.46
C PRO A 353 8.77 26.18 -18.28
N ASP A 354 10.00 25.69 -18.34
CA ASP A 354 10.38 24.30 -18.04
C ASP A 354 10.34 23.97 -16.53
N VAL A 355 10.08 24.96 -15.68
CA VAL A 355 9.81 24.75 -14.25
C VAL A 355 8.41 24.19 -14.08
N GLY A 356 8.30 22.87 -13.96
CA GLY A 356 7.14 22.26 -13.30
C GLY A 356 7.04 22.79 -11.87
N ALA A 357 5.91 23.40 -11.53
CA ALA A 357 5.67 23.99 -10.21
C ALA A 357 4.29 23.62 -9.67
N SER A 358 4.15 23.66 -8.35
CA SER A 358 2.87 23.55 -7.63
C SER A 358 2.58 24.88 -6.95
N ILE A 359 1.36 25.38 -7.11
CA ILE A 359 0.88 26.61 -6.50
C ILE A 359 -0.25 26.25 -5.53
N LEU A 360 0.00 26.36 -4.23
CA LEU A 360 -1.06 26.30 -3.23
C LEU A 360 -1.69 27.68 -3.10
N ILE A 361 -3.01 27.77 -3.28
CA ILE A 361 -3.78 29.01 -3.07
C ILE A 361 -4.49 28.90 -1.73
N SER A 362 -4.18 29.81 -0.81
CA SER A 362 -4.79 29.92 0.51
C SER A 362 -5.34 31.31 0.75
N THR A 363 -6.30 31.44 1.66
CA THR A 363 -6.71 32.75 2.20
C THR A 363 -5.55 33.40 2.97
N THR A 364 -5.64 34.70 3.26
CA THR A 364 -4.55 35.44 3.95
C THR A 364 -4.27 34.97 5.37
N ASP A 365 -5.25 34.37 6.04
CA ASP A 365 -5.17 33.71 7.36
C ASP A 365 -4.69 32.25 7.28
N GLY A 366 -4.49 31.72 6.08
CA GLY A 366 -3.79 30.45 5.84
C GLY A 366 -4.69 29.28 5.44
N ALA A 367 -6.02 29.44 5.40
CA ALA A 367 -6.92 28.36 5.04
C ALA A 367 -6.74 27.97 3.55
N PRO A 368 -6.46 26.70 3.25
CA PRO A 368 -6.22 26.24 1.88
C PRO A 368 -7.52 26.23 1.06
N VAL A 369 -7.45 26.71 -0.17
CA VAL A 369 -8.60 26.84 -1.08
C VAL A 369 -8.51 25.83 -2.22
N THR A 370 -7.40 25.84 -2.96
CA THR A 370 -7.15 24.92 -4.07
C THR A 370 -5.64 24.83 -4.35
N GLN A 371 -5.24 23.95 -5.26
CA GLN A 371 -3.87 23.78 -5.72
C GLN A 371 -3.83 23.69 -7.24
N VAL A 372 -2.84 24.33 -7.85
CA VAL A 372 -2.62 24.37 -9.31
C VAL A 372 -1.27 23.74 -9.64
N ALA A 373 -1.23 22.81 -10.59
CA ALA A 373 0.02 22.29 -11.13
C ALA A 373 0.35 23.03 -12.42
N VAL A 374 1.49 23.70 -12.45
CA VAL A 374 1.91 24.54 -13.57
C VAL A 374 2.54 23.63 -14.63
N PRO A 375 1.98 23.57 -15.85
CA PRO A 375 2.54 22.80 -16.95
C PRO A 375 3.85 23.42 -17.44
N ALA A 376 4.61 22.68 -18.26
CA ALA A 376 5.88 23.12 -18.87
C ALA A 376 5.75 24.31 -19.86
N THR A 377 4.56 24.92 -19.98
CA THR A 377 4.36 26.21 -20.68
C THR A 377 4.50 27.40 -19.73
N GLY A 378 4.59 27.15 -18.43
CA GLY A 378 4.62 28.12 -17.34
C GLY A 378 3.27 28.79 -17.03
N ALA A 379 2.27 28.70 -17.91
CA ALA A 379 0.99 29.39 -17.74
C ALA A 379 0.00 28.59 -16.89
N TRP A 380 -0.73 29.27 -16.01
CA TRP A 380 -1.68 28.63 -15.08
C TRP A 380 -2.90 29.52 -14.81
N SER A 381 -4.00 28.90 -14.39
CA SER A 381 -5.22 29.61 -13.96
C SER A 381 -6.03 28.79 -12.96
N ALA A 382 -6.83 29.45 -12.12
CA ALA A 382 -7.77 28.80 -11.20
C ALA A 382 -9.00 29.68 -10.93
N ILE A 383 -10.16 29.08 -10.69
CA ILE A 383 -11.38 29.76 -10.21
C ILE A 383 -11.34 29.79 -8.69
N VAL A 384 -11.49 30.98 -8.14
CA VAL A 384 -11.56 31.21 -6.68
C VAL A 384 -12.64 32.25 -6.40
N PRO A 385 -13.26 32.26 -5.20
CA PRO A 385 -14.18 33.34 -4.86
C PRO A 385 -13.49 34.71 -4.88
N PRO A 386 -14.26 35.80 -4.90
CA PRO A 386 -13.71 37.13 -4.63
C PRO A 386 -13.13 37.17 -3.21
N GLY A 387 -11.93 37.73 -3.05
CA GLY A 387 -11.25 37.76 -1.76
C GLY A 387 -9.75 38.00 -1.87
N SER A 388 -9.07 37.99 -0.72
CA SER A 388 -7.62 38.14 -0.62
C SER A 388 -6.96 36.80 -0.40
N TYR A 389 -5.94 36.50 -1.21
CA TYR A 389 -5.27 35.21 -1.22
C TYR A 389 -3.75 35.34 -1.12
N ARG A 390 -3.12 34.29 -0.58
CA ARG A 390 -1.69 34.01 -0.62
C ARG A 390 -1.46 32.82 -1.55
N LEU A 391 -0.54 33.00 -2.49
CA LEU A 391 -0.10 31.97 -3.43
C LEU A 391 1.28 31.51 -3.00
N THR A 392 1.44 30.22 -2.77
CA THR A 392 2.70 29.59 -2.39
C THR A 392 3.21 28.72 -3.54
N PHE A 393 4.31 29.12 -4.16
CA PHE A 393 4.92 28.47 -5.31
C PHE A 393 6.05 27.54 -4.87
N ARG A 394 5.97 26.29 -5.29
CA ARG A 394 6.99 25.25 -5.02
C ARG A 394 7.47 24.66 -6.33
N ALA A 395 8.78 24.52 -6.47
CA ALA A 395 9.42 23.94 -7.64
C ALA A 395 10.55 22.99 -7.18
N PRO A 396 10.86 21.91 -7.93
CA PRO A 396 11.91 20.97 -7.55
C PRO A 396 13.25 21.66 -7.40
N HIS A 397 13.98 21.29 -6.33
CA HIS A 397 15.33 21.78 -5.99
C HIS A 397 15.45 23.31 -5.86
N ARG A 398 14.36 23.99 -5.52
CA ARG A 398 14.33 25.45 -5.37
C ARG A 398 13.60 25.89 -4.11
N ALA A 399 13.97 27.05 -3.60
CA ALA A 399 13.32 27.63 -2.45
C ALA A 399 11.89 28.09 -2.78
N GLU A 400 10.99 27.94 -1.80
CA GLU A 400 9.59 28.39 -1.90
C GLU A 400 9.51 29.90 -2.17
N ARG A 401 8.47 30.32 -2.90
CA ARG A 401 8.14 31.73 -3.18
C ARG A 401 6.69 32.01 -2.82
N GLN A 402 6.37 33.24 -2.42
CA GLN A 402 5.01 33.62 -2.04
C GLN A 402 4.61 34.95 -2.66
N GLN A 403 3.36 35.04 -3.11
CA GLN A 403 2.74 36.27 -3.59
C GLN A 403 1.36 36.48 -2.94
N SER A 404 0.93 37.73 -2.83
CA SER A 404 -0.43 38.07 -2.39
C SER A 404 -1.22 38.69 -3.53
N VAL A 405 -2.50 38.34 -3.62
CA VAL A 405 -3.40 38.82 -4.68
C VAL A 405 -4.80 39.08 -4.13
N GLU A 406 -5.47 40.07 -4.71
CA GLU A 406 -6.88 40.38 -4.45
C GLU A 406 -7.71 40.05 -5.69
N VAL A 407 -8.74 39.22 -5.51
CA VAL A 407 -9.66 38.80 -6.58
C VAL A 407 -10.96 39.57 -6.46
N VAL A 408 -11.33 40.24 -7.55
CA VAL A 408 -12.57 41.00 -7.65
C VAL A 408 -13.63 40.18 -8.37
N VAL A 409 -14.88 40.31 -7.92
CA VAL A 409 -16.04 39.63 -8.49
C VAL A 409 -16.14 39.78 -10.01
N GLY A 410 -16.36 38.64 -10.68
CA GLY A 410 -16.67 38.57 -12.10
C GLY A 410 -15.54 38.99 -13.04
N ARG A 411 -14.28 39.01 -12.55
CA ARG A 411 -13.11 39.40 -13.34
C ARG A 411 -11.99 38.38 -13.24
N THR A 412 -11.22 38.28 -14.31
CA THR A 412 -9.93 37.61 -14.31
C THR A 412 -8.87 38.55 -13.74
N THR A 413 -8.19 38.12 -12.68
CA THR A 413 -7.09 38.83 -12.04
C THR A 413 -5.77 38.22 -12.50
N ARG A 414 -4.89 39.07 -13.04
CA ARG A 414 -3.55 38.67 -13.49
C ARG A 414 -2.56 38.74 -12.34
N VAL A 415 -1.92 37.61 -12.05
CA VAL A 415 -0.85 37.49 -11.08
C VAL A 415 0.50 37.78 -11.76
N PRO A 416 1.39 38.61 -11.17
CA PRO A 416 2.73 38.83 -11.68
C PRO A 416 3.49 37.52 -11.90
N THR A 417 4.34 37.48 -12.93
CA THR A 417 5.16 36.31 -13.22
C THR A 417 6.11 36.01 -12.05
N GLU A 418 6.09 34.77 -11.57
CA GLU A 418 7.04 34.28 -10.56
C GLU A 418 8.26 33.67 -11.25
N SER A 419 9.47 34.05 -10.84
CA SER A 419 10.73 33.62 -11.46
C SER A 419 11.57 32.81 -10.48
N PHE A 420 12.05 31.66 -10.96
CA PHE A 420 12.86 30.73 -10.19
C PHE A 420 14.33 30.74 -10.63
N ASP A 421 15.23 30.49 -9.68
CA ASP A 421 16.68 30.43 -9.93
C ASP A 421 17.02 29.30 -10.91
N ALA A 422 18.12 29.45 -11.68
CA ALA A 422 18.60 28.38 -12.55
C ALA A 422 19.15 27.19 -11.75
N LEU A 423 18.94 25.97 -12.23
CA LEU A 423 19.55 24.75 -11.68
C LEU A 423 20.88 24.46 -12.36
N GLY A 424 21.79 23.79 -11.65
CA GLY A 424 22.94 23.14 -12.25
C GLY A 424 22.64 21.67 -12.54
N PHE A 425 23.62 20.94 -13.07
CA PHE A 425 23.40 19.57 -13.55
C PHE A 425 24.57 18.63 -13.24
N PHE A 426 24.26 17.37 -12.93
CA PHE A 426 25.20 16.27 -13.13
C PHE A 426 25.12 15.80 -14.59
N GLU A 427 26.27 15.62 -15.23
CA GLU A 427 26.38 15.12 -16.60
C GLU A 427 27.09 13.77 -16.62
N PHE A 428 26.40 12.74 -17.11
CA PHE A 428 26.90 11.38 -17.22
C PHE A 428 27.08 11.02 -18.70
N SER A 429 28.31 10.68 -19.11
CA SER A 429 28.52 9.98 -20.40
C SER A 429 28.21 8.48 -20.29
N SER A 430 28.54 7.92 -19.13
CA SER A 430 28.12 6.62 -18.63
C SER A 430 28.27 6.68 -17.10
N ALA A 431 27.35 6.09 -16.35
CA ALA A 431 27.44 6.12 -14.89
C ALA A 431 28.51 5.17 -14.35
N PHE A 432 28.72 4.02 -14.99
CA PHE A 432 29.62 2.97 -14.50
C PHE A 432 30.66 2.59 -15.56
N SER A 433 31.89 2.33 -15.14
CA SER A 433 33.01 2.04 -16.05
C SER A 433 32.82 0.76 -16.87
N ASP A 434 32.03 -0.19 -16.36
CA ASP A 434 31.68 -1.45 -17.03
C ASP A 434 30.40 -1.34 -17.88
N GLY A 435 29.74 -0.18 -17.89
CA GLY A 435 28.43 0.00 -18.53
C GLY A 435 27.29 -0.77 -17.87
N GLY A 436 27.52 -1.34 -16.67
CA GLY A 436 26.51 -2.06 -15.93
C GLY A 436 25.55 -1.14 -15.16
N PRO A 437 24.51 -1.71 -14.53
CA PRO A 437 23.55 -0.95 -13.76
C PRO A 437 24.12 -0.49 -12.41
N GLY A 438 23.38 0.34 -11.69
CA GLY A 438 23.70 0.68 -10.31
C GLY A 438 22.88 1.83 -9.77
N ARG A 439 22.91 1.99 -8.44
CA ARG A 439 22.26 3.08 -7.72
C ARG A 439 23.30 4.10 -7.28
N VAL A 440 23.05 5.39 -7.57
CA VAL A 440 23.88 6.50 -7.11
C VAL A 440 23.09 7.35 -6.12
N ILE A 441 23.45 7.30 -4.85
CA ILE A 441 22.84 8.09 -3.77
C ILE A 441 23.52 9.45 -3.74
N VAL A 442 22.73 10.53 -3.77
CA VAL A 442 23.25 11.89 -3.79
C VAL A 442 23.01 12.56 -2.44
N MET A 443 24.08 13.05 -1.83
CA MET A 443 24.02 13.76 -0.55
C MET A 443 24.61 15.16 -0.69
N GLY A 444 23.96 16.16 -0.12
CA GLY A 444 24.52 17.49 0.07
C GLY A 444 25.65 17.48 1.09
N VAL A 445 26.64 18.36 0.90
CA VAL A 445 27.78 18.54 1.81
C VAL A 445 27.78 19.96 2.37
N GLY A 446 27.97 20.07 3.68
CA GLY A 446 27.96 21.36 4.39
C GLY A 446 26.56 21.97 4.41
N ASP A 447 26.42 23.19 3.90
CA ASP A 447 25.13 23.91 3.85
C ASP A 447 24.27 23.52 2.63
N THR A 448 24.75 22.59 1.79
CA THR A 448 23.98 22.11 0.63
C THR A 448 22.95 21.09 1.10
N ALA A 449 21.67 21.31 0.79
CA ALA A 449 20.61 20.35 1.11
C ALA A 449 20.66 19.11 0.21
N ASP A 450 20.23 17.97 0.73
CA ASP A 450 20.06 16.74 -0.05
C ASP A 450 19.01 16.96 -1.15
N PRO A 451 19.29 16.55 -2.41
CA PRO A 451 18.31 16.63 -3.47
C PRO A 451 17.21 15.58 -3.24
N VAL A 452 15.96 15.98 -3.51
CA VAL A 452 14.80 15.08 -3.50
C VAL A 452 14.27 14.97 -4.92
N PHE A 453 14.51 13.85 -5.58
CA PHE A 453 13.97 13.54 -6.91
C PHE A 453 12.56 12.97 -6.77
N GLY A 454 11.71 13.13 -7.80
CA GLY A 454 10.36 12.58 -7.82
C GLY A 454 9.33 13.27 -6.91
N ALA A 455 9.66 14.40 -6.28
CA ALA A 455 8.76 15.08 -5.35
C ALA A 455 7.46 15.58 -6.00
N GLU A 456 6.32 15.33 -5.33
CA GLU A 456 4.98 15.77 -5.78
C GLU A 456 4.68 17.25 -5.48
N LEU A 457 5.49 17.88 -4.61
CA LEU A 457 5.42 19.31 -4.24
C LEU A 457 4.10 19.75 -3.55
N LEU A 458 3.34 18.81 -2.99
CA LEU A 458 2.05 19.08 -2.33
C LEU A 458 2.19 19.45 -0.84
N ASP A 459 3.32 19.11 -0.20
CA ASP A 459 3.54 19.26 1.25
C ASP A 459 2.45 18.56 2.08
N PHE A 460 2.21 17.27 1.76
CA PHE A 460 1.25 16.45 2.49
C PHE A 460 1.76 16.14 3.91
N ARG A 461 0.90 16.37 4.91
CA ARG A 461 1.23 16.23 6.33
C ARG A 461 0.19 15.45 7.11
N LEU A 462 0.65 14.65 8.06
CA LEU A 462 -0.15 13.99 9.10
C LEU A 462 0.41 14.42 10.45
N ASP A 463 -0.44 14.97 11.32
CA ASP A 463 -0.06 15.49 12.65
C ASP A 463 1.07 16.54 12.61
N GLY A 464 1.11 17.32 11.53
CA GLY A 464 2.17 18.30 11.27
C GLY A 464 3.45 17.70 10.68
N GLU A 465 3.61 16.38 10.70
CA GLU A 465 4.76 15.68 10.13
C GLU A 465 4.59 15.45 8.63
N ARG A 466 5.67 15.64 7.87
CA ARG A 466 5.67 15.45 6.41
C ARG A 466 5.63 13.97 6.08
N VAL A 467 4.74 13.59 5.15
CA VAL A 467 4.73 12.24 4.58
C VAL A 467 5.29 12.30 3.14
N PRO A 468 6.47 11.70 2.88
CA PRO A 468 7.03 11.62 1.52
C PRO A 468 6.08 10.93 0.54
N SER A 469 6.10 11.34 -0.74
CA SER A 469 5.37 10.63 -1.82
C SER A 469 5.95 9.23 -2.07
N GLY A 470 5.18 8.39 -2.77
CA GLY A 470 5.64 7.06 -3.20
C GLY A 470 6.75 7.06 -4.26
N THR A 471 7.23 8.24 -4.67
CA THR A 471 8.21 8.42 -5.76
C THR A 471 9.44 9.22 -5.32
N GLU A 472 9.42 9.78 -4.11
CA GLU A 472 10.53 10.59 -3.59
C GLU A 472 11.77 9.76 -3.28
N THR A 473 12.92 10.16 -3.83
CA THR A 473 14.18 9.46 -3.60
C THR A 473 15.39 10.41 -3.64
N PRO A 474 16.44 10.15 -2.82
CA PRO A 474 17.73 10.83 -2.94
C PRO A 474 18.66 10.18 -3.99
N ALA A 475 18.20 9.13 -4.67
CA ALA A 475 19.04 8.30 -5.53
C ALA A 475 18.67 8.40 -7.02
N ILE A 476 19.68 8.25 -7.86
CA ILE A 476 19.56 8.10 -9.32
C ILE A 476 19.75 6.62 -9.64
N LEU A 477 18.83 6.04 -10.40
CA LEU A 477 18.81 4.61 -10.73
C LEU A 477 19.22 4.40 -12.18
N PHE A 478 20.29 3.64 -12.39
CA PHE A 478 20.84 3.32 -13.71
C PHE A 478 20.62 1.84 -14.03
N VAL A 479 20.13 1.56 -15.23
CA VAL A 479 19.93 0.21 -15.79
C VAL A 479 21.10 -0.24 -16.66
N GLY A 480 22.05 0.65 -16.97
CA GLY A 480 23.26 0.33 -17.73
C GLY A 480 23.02 0.24 -19.24
N ASN A 481 22.22 1.15 -19.79
CA ASN A 481 21.97 1.24 -21.23
C ASN A 481 21.56 2.67 -21.64
N GLU A 482 21.13 2.87 -22.89
CA GLU A 482 20.74 4.18 -23.44
C GLU A 482 19.53 4.84 -22.78
N HIS A 483 18.75 4.10 -21.98
CA HIS A 483 17.61 4.61 -21.23
C HIS A 483 18.01 5.29 -19.92
N ASP A 484 19.30 5.35 -19.60
CA ASP A 484 19.81 6.02 -18.42
C ASP A 484 19.82 7.55 -18.54
N PRO A 485 19.63 8.27 -17.42
CA PRO A 485 19.70 9.72 -17.44
C PRO A 485 21.12 10.20 -17.75
N THR A 486 21.27 10.97 -18.82
CA THR A 486 22.56 11.60 -19.19
C THR A 486 22.78 12.94 -18.50
N ARG A 487 21.70 13.57 -18.02
CA ARG A 487 21.73 14.86 -17.34
C ARG A 487 20.67 14.91 -16.24
N VAL A 488 21.09 15.22 -15.00
CA VAL A 488 20.21 15.29 -13.83
C VAL A 488 20.30 16.66 -13.20
N ALA A 489 19.17 17.34 -13.05
CA ALA A 489 19.11 18.69 -12.50
C ALA A 489 19.18 18.69 -10.97
N VAL A 490 19.95 19.60 -10.40
CA VAL A 490 20.09 19.79 -8.94
C VAL A 490 20.32 21.27 -8.62
N ALA A 491 20.13 21.65 -7.36
CA ALA A 491 20.52 22.98 -6.90
C ALA A 491 22.05 23.16 -7.02
N PRO A 492 22.56 24.39 -7.21
CA PRO A 492 23.98 24.66 -7.05
C PRO A 492 24.47 24.32 -5.63
N GLY A 493 25.63 23.70 -5.51
CA GLY A 493 26.13 23.26 -4.21
C GLY A 493 27.22 22.20 -4.30
N ARG A 494 27.68 21.72 -3.14
CA ARG A 494 28.65 20.63 -3.03
C ARG A 494 27.92 19.35 -2.68
N TYR A 495 28.22 18.28 -3.42
CA TYR A 495 27.56 16.99 -3.26
C TYR A 495 28.58 15.86 -3.12
N ARG A 496 28.23 14.84 -2.33
CA ARG A 496 28.88 13.53 -2.30
C ARG A 496 27.94 12.53 -2.98
N LEU A 497 28.46 11.83 -3.98
CA LEU A 497 27.75 10.81 -4.73
C LEU A 497 28.33 9.45 -4.32
N ILE A 498 27.47 8.53 -3.87
CA ILE A 498 27.84 7.19 -3.42
C ILE A 498 27.17 6.17 -4.33
N ALA A 499 27.97 5.39 -5.05
CA ALA A 499 27.50 4.40 -5.99
C ALA A 499 27.55 2.98 -5.40
N THR A 500 26.51 2.19 -5.65
CA THR A 500 26.36 0.80 -5.20
C THR A 500 25.65 -0.06 -6.25
N ARG A 501 25.84 -1.38 -6.16
CA ARG A 501 25.15 -2.43 -6.92
C ARG A 501 24.81 -3.61 -6.00
N GLY A 502 24.35 -3.30 -4.79
CA GLY A 502 24.00 -4.28 -3.76
C GLY A 502 25.19 -4.93 -3.04
N PRO A 503 24.95 -5.96 -2.22
CA PRO A 503 25.92 -6.56 -1.29
C PRO A 503 26.99 -7.44 -1.97
N ASN A 504 26.95 -7.58 -3.29
CA ASN A 504 27.98 -8.31 -4.04
C ASN A 504 29.18 -7.42 -4.42
N TYR A 505 29.09 -6.10 -4.22
CA TYR A 505 30.07 -5.12 -4.69
C TYR A 505 30.55 -4.19 -3.55
N GLU A 506 31.77 -3.66 -3.71
CA GLU A 506 32.25 -2.52 -2.92
C GLU A 506 31.60 -1.21 -3.39
N LEU A 507 31.57 -0.20 -2.52
CA LEU A 507 31.09 1.14 -2.85
C LEU A 507 32.14 1.93 -3.65
N ALA A 508 31.67 2.89 -4.44
CA ALA A 508 32.50 3.95 -5.03
C ALA A 508 31.94 5.32 -4.67
N GLU A 509 32.80 6.31 -4.43
CA GLU A 509 32.38 7.64 -3.98
C GLU A 509 33.13 8.74 -4.72
N VAL A 510 32.44 9.85 -4.98
CA VAL A 510 33.04 11.08 -5.51
C VAL A 510 32.37 12.30 -4.87
N GLU A 511 33.15 13.35 -4.63
CA GLU A 511 32.62 14.67 -4.28
C GLU A 511 32.75 15.64 -5.45
N VAL A 512 31.69 16.39 -5.70
CA VAL A 512 31.60 17.35 -6.81
C VAL A 512 31.01 18.67 -6.36
N VAL A 513 31.28 19.73 -7.12
CA VAL A 513 30.69 21.06 -6.91
C VAL A 513 29.94 21.45 -8.18
N VAL A 514 28.64 21.67 -8.01
CA VAL A 514 27.73 22.12 -9.07
C VAL A 514 27.71 23.66 -9.08
N PRO A 515 28.03 24.30 -10.21
CA PRO A 515 28.13 25.76 -10.29
C PRO A 515 26.76 26.44 -10.24
N SER A 516 26.74 27.72 -9.86
CA SER A 516 25.53 28.54 -9.74
C SER A 516 25.15 29.30 -11.03
N ASP A 517 25.92 29.16 -12.09
CA ASP A 517 25.70 29.81 -13.39
C ASP A 517 24.77 29.02 -14.33
N GLY A 518 24.18 27.92 -13.85
CA GLY A 518 23.36 27.01 -14.63
C GLY A 518 24.14 25.97 -15.43
N GLY A 519 25.47 25.90 -15.26
CA GLY A 519 26.34 24.91 -15.88
C GLY A 519 26.20 23.49 -15.33
N GLY A 520 26.71 22.52 -16.07
CA GLY A 520 26.83 21.13 -15.65
C GLY A 520 28.21 20.78 -15.10
N VAL A 521 28.29 19.78 -14.23
CA VAL A 521 29.53 19.11 -13.82
C VAL A 521 29.54 17.70 -14.40
N ARG A 522 30.62 17.36 -15.09
CA ARG A 522 30.82 16.00 -15.62
C ARG A 522 31.19 15.06 -14.49
N ILE A 523 30.49 13.94 -14.40
CA ILE A 523 30.80 12.85 -13.49
C ILE A 523 31.60 11.78 -14.23
N ASP A 524 32.78 11.44 -13.71
CA ASP A 524 33.55 10.32 -14.23
C ASP A 524 32.86 8.99 -13.86
N PRO A 525 32.87 7.97 -14.74
CA PRO A 525 32.19 6.70 -14.46
C PRO A 525 32.71 6.03 -13.17
N PHE A 526 31.80 5.55 -12.33
CA PHE A 526 32.13 4.82 -11.10
C PHE A 526 32.70 3.43 -11.40
N GLU A 527 33.75 3.04 -10.68
CA GLU A 527 34.32 1.69 -10.71
C GLU A 527 33.84 0.88 -9.49
N LEU A 528 32.86 0.01 -9.70
CA LEU A 528 32.37 -0.90 -8.65
C LEU A 528 33.15 -2.21 -8.69
N ARG A 529 34.02 -2.43 -7.69
CA ARG A 529 34.77 -3.69 -7.58
C ARG A 529 33.87 -4.80 -7.04
N PRO A 530 33.80 -5.98 -7.69
CA PRO A 530 33.13 -7.14 -7.11
C PRO A 530 33.78 -7.50 -5.76
N ALA A 531 32.97 -7.62 -4.72
CA ALA A 531 33.40 -8.09 -3.41
C ALA A 531 33.25 -9.61 -3.34
N VAL A 532 32.09 -10.16 -3.72
CA VAL A 532 31.78 -11.59 -3.59
C VAL A 532 31.21 -12.12 -4.91
N GLU A 533 31.81 -13.20 -5.41
CA GLU A 533 31.29 -13.97 -6.56
C GLU A 533 30.66 -15.27 -6.03
N LEU A 534 29.33 -15.32 -5.99
CA LEU A 534 28.59 -16.55 -5.70
C LEU A 534 28.17 -17.18 -7.03
N ARG A 535 28.49 -18.47 -7.20
CA ARG A 535 28.16 -19.24 -8.41
C ARG A 535 27.02 -20.21 -8.11
N GLY A 536 26.26 -20.54 -9.16
CA GLY A 536 25.12 -21.48 -9.05
C GLY A 536 24.01 -20.95 -8.15
N VAL A 537 23.85 -19.62 -8.11
CA VAL A 537 22.79 -18.94 -7.39
C VAL A 537 22.18 -17.86 -8.27
N VAL A 538 20.90 -17.59 -8.03
CA VAL A 538 20.21 -16.41 -8.53
C VAL A 538 19.73 -15.59 -7.34
N THR A 539 19.81 -14.26 -7.47
CA THR A 539 19.31 -13.32 -6.47
C THR A 539 17.85 -13.00 -6.72
N SER A 540 17.06 -12.91 -5.65
CA SER A 540 15.62 -12.72 -5.81
C SER A 540 14.93 -12.02 -4.65
N ASP A 541 13.82 -11.37 -4.96
CA ASP A 541 12.87 -10.80 -4.00
C ASP A 541 11.47 -11.34 -4.32
N PHE A 542 10.79 -11.92 -3.33
CA PHE A 542 9.52 -12.62 -3.52
C PHE A 542 8.30 -11.79 -3.10
N HIS A 543 8.50 -10.56 -2.65
CA HIS A 543 7.41 -9.70 -2.17
C HIS A 543 7.66 -8.25 -2.57
N VAL A 544 6.92 -7.80 -3.58
CA VAL A 544 7.08 -6.49 -4.22
C VAL A 544 5.77 -5.92 -4.72
N HIS A 545 5.68 -4.60 -4.60
CA HIS A 545 4.56 -3.79 -5.05
C HIS A 545 4.99 -2.67 -6.01
N ALA A 546 4.19 -2.42 -7.02
CA ALA A 546 4.32 -1.35 -8.00
C ALA A 546 2.93 -0.81 -8.36
N GLU A 547 2.76 -0.28 -9.56
CA GLU A 547 1.63 0.59 -9.90
C GLU A 547 0.25 -0.05 -9.80
N ALA A 548 0.16 -1.39 -9.84
CA ALA A 548 -1.10 -2.11 -9.73
C ALA A 548 -1.47 -2.49 -8.28
N SER A 549 -0.55 -2.37 -7.32
CA SER A 549 -0.92 -2.48 -5.91
C SER A 549 -1.57 -1.18 -5.46
N ASP A 550 -2.67 -1.31 -4.73
CA ASP A 550 -3.43 -0.16 -4.25
C ASP A 550 -2.61 0.75 -3.34
N ASP A 551 -1.49 0.27 -2.80
CA ASP A 551 -0.65 0.97 -1.84
C ASP A 551 0.80 1.28 -2.24
N SER A 552 1.07 1.25 -3.54
CA SER A 552 2.28 1.81 -4.13
C SER A 552 1.98 3.03 -5.00
N GLY A 553 2.97 3.91 -5.14
CA GLY A 553 2.96 5.00 -6.12
C GLY A 553 4.02 4.84 -7.21
N MET A 554 4.75 3.72 -7.22
CA MET A 554 5.85 3.50 -8.16
C MET A 554 5.34 2.90 -9.46
N SER A 555 5.72 3.50 -10.59
CA SER A 555 5.50 2.87 -11.90
C SER A 555 6.25 1.55 -12.02
N ASN A 556 5.77 0.66 -12.89
CA ASN A 556 6.47 -0.58 -13.24
C ASN A 556 7.90 -0.31 -13.75
N GLU A 557 8.11 0.78 -14.49
CA GLU A 557 9.45 1.21 -14.93
C GLU A 557 10.36 1.59 -13.77
N GLN A 558 9.88 2.40 -12.82
CA GLN A 558 10.65 2.78 -11.64
C GLN A 558 10.99 1.56 -10.77
N ARG A 559 10.04 0.62 -10.63
CA ARG A 559 10.26 -0.64 -9.90
C ARG A 559 11.35 -1.50 -10.56
N LEU A 560 11.31 -1.67 -11.88
CA LEU A 560 12.35 -2.41 -12.60
C LEU A 560 13.71 -1.72 -12.49
N ARG A 561 13.76 -0.39 -12.59
CA ARG A 561 15.01 0.38 -12.41
C ARG A 561 15.62 0.14 -11.03
N SER A 562 14.82 0.11 -9.96
CA SER A 562 15.35 -0.10 -8.60
C SER A 562 15.91 -1.51 -8.42
N PHE A 563 15.27 -2.51 -9.01
CA PHE A 563 15.73 -3.91 -8.96
C PHE A 563 16.98 -4.15 -9.79
N VAL A 564 17.03 -3.64 -11.02
CA VAL A 564 18.18 -3.77 -11.91
C VAL A 564 19.39 -3.03 -11.33
N ALA A 565 19.19 -1.84 -10.75
CA ALA A 565 20.24 -1.08 -10.07
C ALA A 565 20.83 -1.81 -8.86
N GLU A 566 20.04 -2.68 -8.21
CA GLU A 566 20.46 -3.52 -7.08
C GLU A 566 20.97 -4.91 -7.49
N ALA A 567 21.08 -5.18 -8.80
CA ALA A 567 21.48 -6.45 -9.38
C ALA A 567 20.66 -7.64 -8.87
N ILE A 568 19.33 -7.50 -8.87
CA ILE A 568 18.40 -8.60 -8.62
C ILE A 568 18.11 -9.35 -9.92
N ASP A 569 18.31 -10.67 -9.93
CA ASP A 569 18.13 -11.52 -11.11
C ASP A 569 16.66 -11.89 -11.36
N VAL A 570 15.89 -12.12 -10.29
CA VAL A 570 14.49 -12.56 -10.34
C VAL A 570 13.61 -11.73 -9.40
N MET A 571 12.58 -11.10 -9.95
CA MET A 571 11.53 -10.42 -9.20
C MET A 571 10.23 -11.22 -9.29
N ILE A 572 9.58 -11.49 -8.16
CA ILE A 572 8.20 -11.98 -8.16
C ILE A 572 7.29 -10.76 -7.98
N SER A 573 6.45 -10.46 -8.95
CA SER A 573 5.46 -9.37 -8.80
C SER A 573 4.30 -9.87 -7.96
N THR A 574 4.01 -9.21 -6.84
CA THR A 574 3.00 -9.68 -5.88
C THR A 574 2.08 -8.55 -5.45
N GLU A 575 1.55 -7.83 -6.43
CA GLU A 575 0.61 -6.74 -6.21
C GLU A 575 -0.60 -7.21 -5.38
N HIS A 576 -1.11 -6.35 -4.49
CA HIS A 576 -2.28 -6.68 -3.66
C HIS A 576 -3.51 -7.00 -4.51
N ASP A 577 -3.93 -8.27 -4.49
CA ASP A 577 -5.11 -8.76 -5.18
C ASP A 577 -5.14 -8.36 -6.68
N HIS A 578 -3.98 -8.26 -7.33
CA HIS A 578 -3.81 -7.96 -8.76
C HIS A 578 -2.70 -8.83 -9.35
N VAL A 579 -2.77 -9.08 -10.66
CA VAL A 579 -1.63 -9.64 -11.41
C VAL A 579 -1.01 -8.51 -12.23
N GLY A 580 0.10 -7.95 -11.75
CA GLY A 580 0.79 -6.82 -12.39
C GLY A 580 1.52 -7.23 -13.67
N TRP A 581 1.36 -6.48 -14.77
CA TRP A 581 1.97 -6.79 -16.07
C TRP A 581 3.17 -5.89 -16.37
N PHE A 582 4.37 -6.46 -16.29
CA PHE A 582 5.63 -5.73 -16.43
C PHE A 582 6.19 -5.71 -17.86
N GLY A 583 5.63 -6.47 -18.80
CA GLY A 583 6.14 -6.58 -20.18
C GLY A 583 6.44 -5.23 -20.86
N PRO A 584 5.52 -4.25 -20.87
CA PRO A 584 5.74 -2.94 -21.48
C PRO A 584 6.90 -2.19 -20.85
N ALA A 585 7.07 -2.29 -19.52
CA ALA A 585 8.17 -1.64 -18.81
C ALA A 585 9.51 -2.34 -19.07
N ILE A 586 9.53 -3.67 -19.20
CA ILE A 586 10.72 -4.45 -19.59
C ILE A 586 11.18 -4.02 -20.99
N ASP A 587 10.25 -3.93 -21.94
CA ASP A 587 10.51 -3.52 -23.32
C ASP A 587 10.96 -2.06 -23.39
N ALA A 588 10.29 -1.16 -22.65
CA ALA A 588 10.59 0.28 -22.63
C ALA A 588 11.97 0.58 -22.04
N LEU A 589 12.45 -0.25 -21.11
CA LEU A 589 13.77 -0.09 -20.49
C LEU A 589 14.87 -0.93 -21.15
N GLY A 590 14.52 -1.91 -21.99
CA GLY A 590 15.48 -2.82 -22.61
C GLY A 590 16.28 -3.64 -21.60
N VAL A 591 15.62 -4.18 -20.56
CA VAL A 591 16.26 -4.89 -19.42
C VAL A 591 15.94 -6.38 -19.34
N GLY A 592 15.29 -6.95 -20.37
CA GLY A 592 14.86 -8.36 -20.37
C GLY A 592 16.00 -9.39 -20.27
N ASP A 593 17.25 -8.99 -20.54
CA ASP A 593 18.46 -9.79 -20.35
C ASP A 593 19.09 -9.64 -18.95
N ARG A 594 18.65 -8.64 -18.16
CA ARG A 594 19.17 -8.32 -16.83
C ARG A 594 18.29 -8.82 -15.69
N ILE A 595 16.97 -8.88 -15.90
CA ILE A 595 16.01 -9.26 -14.86
C ILE A 595 14.91 -10.15 -15.44
N ARG A 596 14.49 -11.15 -14.65
CA ARG A 596 13.33 -12.00 -14.93
C ARG A 596 12.19 -11.63 -13.98
N VAL A 597 10.99 -11.49 -14.51
CA VAL A 597 9.78 -11.26 -13.71
C VAL A 597 8.92 -12.51 -13.75
N ILE A 598 8.61 -13.08 -12.59
CA ILE A 598 7.61 -14.13 -12.44
C ILE A 598 6.34 -13.48 -11.88
N TYR A 599 5.23 -13.66 -12.58
CA TYR A 599 3.96 -13.07 -12.18
C TYR A 599 3.31 -13.88 -11.06
N GLY A 600 2.98 -13.21 -9.96
CA GLY A 600 2.20 -13.72 -8.85
C GLY A 600 1.16 -12.71 -8.41
N ALA A 601 0.65 -12.91 -7.20
CA ALA A 601 -0.19 -11.95 -6.50
C ALA A 601 0.06 -12.08 -5.00
N GLU A 602 -0.11 -10.98 -4.26
CA GLU A 602 -0.33 -11.05 -2.82
C GLU A 602 -1.84 -11.09 -2.56
N ILE A 603 -2.32 -12.21 -2.04
CA ILE A 603 -3.72 -12.38 -1.68
C ILE A 603 -3.91 -11.74 -0.31
N THR A 604 -4.61 -10.60 -0.30
CA THR A 604 -4.70 -9.71 0.86
C THR A 604 -6.06 -9.78 1.51
N SER A 605 -6.13 -10.42 2.68
CA SER A 605 -7.35 -10.44 3.48
C SER A 605 -7.40 -9.32 4.50
N SER A 606 -8.38 -8.43 4.35
CA SER A 606 -8.46 -7.21 5.15
C SER A 606 -9.85 -6.93 5.70
N THR A 607 -10.82 -7.80 5.42
CA THR A 607 -12.20 -7.62 5.88
C THR A 607 -12.69 -8.82 6.66
N PRO A 608 -13.21 -8.63 7.89
CA PRO A 608 -13.87 -9.68 8.64
C PRO A 608 -14.95 -10.39 7.81
N SER A 609 -14.96 -11.71 7.86
CA SER A 609 -15.99 -12.54 7.22
C SER A 609 -16.46 -13.64 8.19
N PRO A 610 -17.59 -14.32 7.91
CA PRO A 610 -18.03 -15.45 8.73
C PRO A 610 -16.98 -16.59 8.80
N LEU A 611 -16.22 -16.82 7.72
CA LEU A 611 -15.21 -17.87 7.65
C LEU A 611 -13.85 -17.44 8.23
N ALA A 612 -13.57 -16.14 8.22
CA ALA A 612 -12.36 -15.57 8.82
C ALA A 612 -12.72 -14.30 9.58
N PRO A 613 -13.24 -14.41 10.82
CA PRO A 613 -13.65 -13.27 11.63
C PRO A 613 -12.51 -12.29 11.81
N TRP A 614 -11.27 -12.73 11.93
CA TRP A 614 -10.08 -11.89 12.06
C TRP A 614 -9.26 -11.74 10.77
N THR A 615 -9.86 -12.06 9.60
CA THR A 615 -9.21 -12.18 8.27
C THR A 615 -8.29 -13.41 8.16
N ILE A 616 -7.75 -13.67 6.96
CA ILE A 616 -6.70 -14.68 6.76
C ILE A 616 -5.29 -14.09 6.65
N GLY A 617 -5.10 -12.78 6.80
CA GLY A 617 -3.81 -12.11 6.58
C GLY A 617 -3.38 -12.11 5.11
N HIS A 618 -2.07 -12.10 4.87
CA HIS A 618 -1.46 -11.90 3.55
C HIS A 618 -0.67 -13.13 3.08
N HIS A 619 -0.82 -13.48 1.80
CA HIS A 619 -0.23 -14.70 1.21
C HIS A 619 0.23 -14.44 -0.22
N ASN A 620 1.52 -14.64 -0.51
CA ASN A 620 2.01 -14.63 -1.89
C ASN A 620 1.77 -15.98 -2.55
N ALA A 621 1.44 -15.95 -3.84
CA ALA A 621 1.33 -17.14 -4.66
C ALA A 621 1.87 -16.89 -6.07
N TRP A 622 2.66 -17.83 -6.58
CA TRP A 622 3.17 -17.77 -7.95
C TRP A 622 3.45 -19.16 -8.56
N PRO A 623 3.46 -19.27 -9.91
CA PRO A 623 2.99 -18.26 -10.84
C PRO A 623 1.46 -18.11 -10.80
N ILE A 624 0.97 -16.93 -11.16
CA ILE A 624 -0.44 -16.65 -11.47
C ILE A 624 -0.49 -16.05 -12.88
N GLU A 625 -1.37 -16.57 -13.72
CA GLU A 625 -1.47 -16.13 -15.12
C GLU A 625 -2.10 -14.72 -15.22
N TYR A 626 -1.42 -13.82 -15.93
CA TYR A 626 -1.98 -12.52 -16.30
C TYR A 626 -3.08 -12.68 -17.35
N ARG A 627 -4.29 -12.21 -17.02
CA ARG A 627 -5.47 -12.27 -17.90
C ARG A 627 -6.06 -10.86 -18.09
N PRO A 628 -5.70 -10.13 -19.16
CA PRO A 628 -5.95 -8.68 -19.28
C PRO A 628 -7.41 -8.26 -19.23
N LEU A 629 -8.34 -9.14 -19.60
CA LEU A 629 -9.79 -8.85 -19.61
C LEU A 629 -10.52 -9.45 -18.40
N ALA A 630 -9.83 -10.20 -17.53
CA ALA A 630 -10.41 -10.71 -16.30
C ALA A 630 -10.38 -9.64 -15.21
N HIS A 631 -11.32 -9.72 -14.27
CA HIS A 631 -11.33 -8.85 -13.09
C HIS A 631 -10.00 -8.96 -12.36
N ARG A 632 -9.41 -7.82 -11.97
CA ARG A 632 -8.09 -7.74 -11.33
C ARG A 632 -7.00 -8.51 -12.09
N GLN A 633 -7.14 -8.52 -13.41
CA GLN A 633 -6.26 -9.19 -14.36
C GLN A 633 -6.04 -10.68 -14.08
N GLY A 634 -7.01 -11.34 -13.46
CA GLY A 634 -6.97 -12.78 -13.17
C GLY A 634 -6.53 -13.13 -11.74
N ALA A 635 -6.41 -12.15 -10.84
CA ALA A 635 -6.04 -12.40 -9.45
C ALA A 635 -7.04 -13.35 -8.73
N PRO A 636 -6.57 -14.19 -7.79
CA PRO A 636 -7.44 -15.01 -6.96
C PRO A 636 -8.27 -14.20 -5.98
N PRO A 637 -9.48 -14.65 -5.60
CA PRO A 637 -10.29 -14.00 -4.56
C PRO A 637 -9.61 -14.06 -3.19
N SER A 638 -9.72 -12.96 -2.43
CA SER A 638 -8.99 -12.76 -1.18
C SER A 638 -9.86 -12.67 0.06
N GLN A 639 -11.19 -12.79 -0.08
CA GLN A 639 -12.13 -12.67 1.02
C GLN A 639 -13.05 -13.88 1.18
N ASN A 640 -13.57 -14.01 2.42
CA ASN A 640 -14.56 -15.00 2.79
C ASN A 640 -14.14 -16.45 2.47
N LEU A 641 -12.91 -16.80 2.88
CA LEU A 641 -12.32 -18.14 2.76
C LEU A 641 -11.52 -18.46 4.03
N SER A 642 -11.31 -19.75 4.31
CA SER A 642 -10.26 -20.17 5.25
C SER A 642 -8.91 -20.22 4.52
N VAL A 643 -7.80 -20.24 5.27
CA VAL A 643 -6.45 -20.39 4.68
C VAL A 643 -6.31 -21.71 3.91
N ALA A 644 -6.87 -22.80 4.43
CA ALA A 644 -6.85 -24.09 3.75
C ALA A 644 -7.58 -24.03 2.40
N GLU A 645 -8.77 -23.40 2.35
CA GLU A 645 -9.52 -23.18 1.12
C GLU A 645 -8.77 -22.30 0.13
N LEU A 646 -8.09 -21.26 0.62
CA LEU A 646 -7.24 -20.41 -0.21
C LEU A 646 -6.15 -21.26 -0.88
N TYR A 647 -5.39 -22.04 -0.12
CA TYR A 647 -4.27 -22.81 -0.67
C TYR A 647 -4.74 -23.91 -1.66
N SER A 648 -5.83 -24.59 -1.34
CA SER A 648 -6.45 -25.57 -2.24
C SER A 648 -6.82 -24.92 -3.58
N ARG A 649 -7.45 -23.73 -3.51
CA ARG A 649 -7.81 -22.94 -4.68
C ARG A 649 -6.61 -22.47 -5.49
N LEU A 650 -5.59 -21.91 -4.83
CA LEU A 650 -4.38 -21.41 -5.48
C LEU A 650 -3.70 -22.52 -6.28
N ARG A 651 -3.56 -23.71 -5.71
CA ARG A 651 -2.93 -24.85 -6.39
C ARG A 651 -3.83 -25.46 -7.47
N GLY A 652 -5.10 -25.72 -7.14
CA GLY A 652 -6.02 -26.46 -8.01
C GLY A 652 -6.61 -25.64 -9.16
N GLN A 653 -6.83 -24.34 -8.97
CA GLN A 653 -7.53 -23.48 -9.95
C GLN A 653 -6.63 -22.43 -10.60
N PHE A 654 -5.60 -21.96 -9.88
CA PHE A 654 -4.70 -20.91 -10.37
C PHE A 654 -3.31 -21.44 -10.75
N GLY A 655 -3.01 -22.70 -10.45
CA GLY A 655 -1.74 -23.33 -10.84
C GLY A 655 -0.53 -22.84 -10.04
N ALA A 656 -0.74 -22.22 -8.87
CA ALA A 656 0.35 -21.75 -8.02
C ALA A 656 1.26 -22.91 -7.62
N ARG A 657 2.57 -22.75 -7.86
CA ARG A 657 3.60 -23.74 -7.54
C ARG A 657 4.24 -23.46 -6.19
N VAL A 658 4.35 -22.19 -5.82
CA VAL A 658 4.81 -21.74 -4.50
C VAL A 658 3.72 -20.91 -3.85
N VAL A 659 3.43 -21.21 -2.59
CA VAL A 659 2.61 -20.39 -1.70
C VAL A 659 3.47 -19.96 -0.52
N GLN A 660 3.54 -18.66 -0.26
CA GLN A 660 4.31 -18.07 0.83
C GLN A 660 3.37 -17.36 1.81
N LEU A 661 3.57 -17.61 3.11
CA LEU A 661 2.93 -16.84 4.18
C LEU A 661 3.73 -15.56 4.46
N ASN A 662 3.11 -14.41 4.31
CA ASN A 662 3.79 -13.11 4.43
C ASN A 662 3.70 -12.55 5.85
N HIS A 663 4.75 -11.83 6.25
CA HIS A 663 4.90 -11.01 7.48
C HIS A 663 3.88 -11.31 8.60
N ALA A 664 3.83 -12.57 9.06
CA ALA A 664 2.66 -13.13 9.76
C ALA A 664 2.50 -12.70 11.22
N LEU A 665 3.42 -11.88 11.73
CA LEU A 665 3.40 -11.31 13.08
C LEU A 665 3.82 -9.84 13.04
N ARG A 666 3.28 -9.01 13.94
CA ARG A 666 3.79 -7.67 14.18
C ARG A 666 4.99 -7.66 15.10
N SER A 667 6.01 -6.88 14.78
CA SER A 667 6.60 -5.84 15.66
C SER A 667 6.61 -6.04 17.18
N ASP A 668 5.47 -5.75 17.76
CA ASP A 668 5.17 -5.55 19.18
C ASP A 668 4.47 -6.76 19.81
N GLY A 669 4.03 -7.73 19.00
CA GLY A 669 3.26 -8.89 19.44
C GLY A 669 1.78 -8.61 19.62
N GLU A 670 1.31 -7.41 19.22
CA GLU A 670 -0.10 -7.06 19.27
C GLU A 670 -0.88 -7.77 18.16
N LEU A 671 -2.20 -7.85 18.36
CA LEU A 671 -3.13 -8.41 17.38
C LEU A 671 -3.17 -7.49 16.15
N ASP A 672 -3.01 -8.08 14.96
CA ASP A 672 -3.13 -7.38 13.68
C ASP A 672 -4.00 -8.16 12.73
N ALA A 673 -5.02 -7.53 12.17
CA ALA A 673 -5.85 -8.17 11.15
C ALA A 673 -5.07 -8.52 9.87
N GLY A 674 -3.89 -7.93 9.60
CA GLY A 674 -3.06 -8.31 8.45
C GLY A 674 -2.07 -9.45 8.74
N ALA A 675 -1.83 -9.78 10.02
CA ALA A 675 -0.77 -10.71 10.42
C ALA A 675 -1.38 -12.01 10.96
N TYR A 676 -1.50 -13.02 10.08
CA TYR A 676 -2.28 -14.24 10.34
C TYR A 676 -1.92 -14.97 11.66
N PHE A 677 -0.64 -15.06 12.02
CA PHE A 677 -0.22 -15.73 13.26
C PHE A 677 -0.49 -14.90 14.53
N SER A 678 -0.96 -13.66 14.43
CA SER A 678 -1.39 -12.89 15.60
C SER A 678 -2.81 -13.26 16.08
N HIS A 679 -3.60 -13.99 15.28
CA HIS A 679 -5.00 -14.32 15.60
C HIS A 679 -5.52 -15.66 15.06
N LEU A 680 -4.83 -16.32 14.11
CA LEU A 680 -5.21 -17.59 13.49
C LEU A 680 -6.66 -17.63 12.96
N ALA A 681 -7.06 -16.57 12.26
CA ALA A 681 -8.38 -16.29 11.66
C ALA A 681 -9.61 -16.48 12.57
N GLN A 682 -9.95 -17.72 12.93
CA GLN A 682 -11.13 -18.05 13.73
C GLN A 682 -10.87 -17.93 15.24
N ALA A 683 -9.64 -18.15 15.71
CA ALA A 683 -9.35 -18.12 17.15
C ALA A 683 -9.46 -16.72 17.75
N GLY A 684 -8.91 -15.70 17.08
CA GLY A 684 -8.62 -14.43 17.72
C GLY A 684 -7.48 -14.53 18.75
N GLU A 685 -6.66 -15.58 18.65
CA GLU A 685 -5.53 -15.87 19.53
C GLU A 685 -4.28 -16.14 18.68
N PRO A 686 -3.09 -15.67 19.12
CA PRO A 686 -1.87 -15.85 18.35
C PRO A 686 -1.41 -17.31 18.32
N TYR A 687 -0.63 -17.65 17.30
CA TYR A 687 0.18 -18.88 17.29
C TYR A 687 1.14 -18.89 18.48
N ASP A 688 1.21 -20.01 19.20
CA ASP A 688 2.10 -20.18 20.35
C ASP A 688 3.24 -21.15 19.98
N PRO A 689 4.49 -20.66 19.79
CA PRO A 689 5.62 -21.51 19.41
C PRO A 689 6.03 -22.52 20.50
N THR A 690 5.47 -22.41 21.72
CA THR A 690 5.73 -23.32 22.84
C THR A 690 4.74 -24.48 22.91
N LEU A 691 3.68 -24.48 22.10
CA LEU A 691 2.66 -25.51 22.08
C LEU A 691 2.82 -26.49 20.90
N PRO A 692 2.54 -27.79 21.10
CA PRO A 692 2.42 -28.74 20.00
C PRO A 692 1.47 -28.25 18.91
N ILE A 693 1.74 -28.60 17.65
CA ILE A 693 0.93 -28.19 16.49
C ILE A 693 -0.51 -28.70 16.60
N ASP A 694 -0.76 -29.80 17.31
CA ASP A 694 -2.10 -30.37 17.54
C ASP A 694 -2.81 -29.80 18.79
N ALA A 695 -2.16 -28.94 19.57
CA ALA A 695 -2.76 -28.21 20.67
C ALA A 695 -3.45 -26.92 20.17
N TYR A 696 -4.53 -26.51 20.83
CA TYR A 696 -5.16 -25.22 20.55
C TYR A 696 -4.29 -24.06 21.09
N PRO A 697 -4.13 -22.93 20.35
CA PRO A 697 -4.81 -22.60 19.09
C PRO A 697 -4.12 -23.13 17.81
N ASN A 698 -2.87 -23.60 17.90
CA ASN A 698 -2.06 -24.06 16.76
C ASN A 698 -2.74 -25.11 15.87
N ARG A 699 -3.57 -25.98 16.45
CA ARG A 699 -4.31 -27.04 15.73
C ARG A 699 -5.18 -26.55 14.59
N LEU A 700 -5.54 -25.26 14.57
CA LEU A 700 -6.28 -24.65 13.46
C LEU A 700 -5.48 -24.68 12.15
N LEU A 701 -4.14 -24.73 12.22
CA LEU A 701 -3.29 -24.88 11.05
C LEU A 701 -3.41 -26.27 10.41
N LEU A 702 -3.97 -27.25 11.13
CA LEU A 702 -4.21 -28.60 10.63
C LEU A 702 -5.61 -28.79 10.03
N GLU A 703 -6.46 -27.76 10.05
CA GLU A 703 -7.77 -27.82 9.40
C GLU A 703 -7.61 -28.01 7.89
N THR A 704 -8.37 -28.96 7.35
CA THR A 704 -8.37 -29.31 5.94
C THR A 704 -9.39 -28.49 5.15
N ALA A 705 -9.07 -28.19 3.91
CA ALA A 705 -10.00 -27.67 2.91
C ALA A 705 -11.05 -28.73 2.54
N SER A 706 -12.01 -28.31 1.72
CA SER A 706 -13.06 -29.12 1.14
C SER A 706 -12.56 -30.23 0.20
N ASP A 707 -11.31 -30.14 -0.26
CA ASP A 707 -10.63 -31.24 -0.98
C ASP A 707 -10.23 -32.41 -0.06
N GLY A 708 -10.28 -32.24 1.27
CA GLY A 708 -9.92 -33.25 2.26
C GLY A 708 -8.42 -33.50 2.42
N GLU A 709 -7.56 -32.76 1.70
CA GLU A 709 -6.11 -32.98 1.63
C GLU A 709 -5.32 -31.74 2.05
N THR A 710 -5.67 -30.56 1.53
CA THR A 710 -4.91 -29.33 1.75
C THR A 710 -5.21 -28.74 3.11
N ARG A 711 -4.19 -28.39 3.90
CA ARG A 711 -4.35 -27.76 5.22
C ARG A 711 -3.83 -26.33 5.25
N ALA A 712 -4.25 -25.56 6.26
CA ALA A 712 -3.77 -24.19 6.47
C ALA A 712 -2.25 -24.09 6.75
N ILE A 713 -1.61 -25.18 7.17
CA ILE A 713 -0.15 -25.26 7.32
C ILE A 713 0.57 -25.52 5.98
N ASP A 714 -0.10 -25.91 4.89
CA ASP A 714 0.52 -26.41 3.64
C ASP A 714 0.98 -25.30 2.66
N PHE A 715 1.45 -24.17 3.23
CA PHE A 715 2.30 -23.22 2.52
C PHE A 715 3.71 -23.81 2.32
N ASP A 716 4.46 -23.29 1.36
CA ASP A 716 5.81 -23.77 1.02
C ASP A 716 6.90 -22.96 1.75
N ALA A 717 6.68 -21.65 1.86
CA ALA A 717 7.62 -20.69 2.42
C ALA A 717 6.94 -19.74 3.41
N MET A 718 7.72 -19.17 4.33
CA MET A 718 7.27 -18.07 5.17
C MET A 718 8.32 -16.97 5.24
N GLU A 719 7.86 -15.73 5.21
CA GLU A 719 8.73 -14.59 5.45
C GLU A 719 9.21 -14.61 6.89
N VAL A 720 10.53 -14.67 7.06
CA VAL A 720 11.20 -14.52 8.35
C VAL A 720 11.86 -13.15 8.45
N MET A 721 12.23 -12.54 7.33
CA MET A 721 12.65 -11.13 7.27
C MET A 721 11.72 -10.37 6.32
N ASN A 722 11.12 -9.28 6.78
CA ASN A 722 10.32 -8.39 5.94
C ASN A 722 10.73 -6.95 6.25
N GLY A 723 11.13 -6.23 5.20
CA GLY A 723 11.71 -4.88 5.32
C GLY A 723 12.81 -4.78 6.38
N SER A 724 12.87 -3.66 7.08
CA SER A 724 13.90 -3.37 8.10
C SER A 724 13.53 -3.83 9.53
N SER A 725 12.50 -4.66 9.70
CA SER A 725 11.90 -4.93 11.01
C SER A 725 12.65 -5.99 11.83
N TRP A 726 13.61 -5.55 12.66
CA TRP A 726 14.39 -6.45 13.53
C TRP A 726 13.54 -7.25 14.53
N GLY A 727 12.60 -6.59 15.21
CA GLY A 727 11.73 -7.25 16.19
C GLY A 727 10.80 -8.29 15.56
N GLN A 728 10.33 -8.05 14.34
CA GLN A 728 9.56 -9.02 13.58
C GLN A 728 10.42 -10.21 13.17
N TYR A 729 11.65 -9.98 12.69
CA TYR A 729 12.61 -11.03 12.39
C TYR A 729 12.82 -11.98 13.58
N LEU A 730 13.08 -11.45 14.77
CA LEU A 730 13.31 -12.28 15.96
C LEU A 730 12.12 -13.18 16.30
N ARG A 731 10.88 -12.66 16.20
CA ARG A 731 9.67 -13.47 16.47
C ARG A 731 9.35 -14.47 15.39
N LEU A 732 9.39 -14.08 14.10
CA LEU A 732 9.10 -15.00 13.01
C LEU A 732 10.16 -16.11 12.91
N ARG A 733 11.41 -15.80 13.26
CA ARG A 733 12.49 -16.78 13.44
C ARG A 733 12.14 -17.83 14.51
N GLU A 734 11.60 -17.42 15.66
CA GLU A 734 11.17 -18.34 16.71
C GLU A 734 10.04 -19.27 16.24
N VAL A 735 9.02 -18.71 15.57
CA VAL A 735 7.92 -19.48 14.97
C VAL A 735 8.45 -20.46 13.92
N TRP A 736 9.35 -20.02 13.05
CA TRP A 736 9.92 -20.89 12.03
C TRP A 736 10.66 -22.09 12.65
N TYR A 737 11.48 -21.85 13.70
CA TYR A 737 12.15 -22.94 14.41
C TYR A 737 11.18 -23.85 15.17
N SER A 738 10.07 -23.34 15.74
CA SER A 738 9.06 -24.19 16.37
C SER A 738 8.36 -25.11 15.37
N LEU A 739 8.14 -24.66 14.12
CA LEU A 739 7.62 -25.51 13.04
C LEU A 739 8.63 -26.61 12.66
N LEU A 740 9.90 -26.26 12.45
CA LEU A 740 10.95 -27.23 12.10
C LEU A 740 11.15 -28.31 13.17
N ARG A 741 11.13 -27.92 14.46
CA ARG A 741 11.22 -28.84 15.61
C ARG A 741 10.11 -29.87 15.66
N GLN A 742 9.01 -29.62 14.96
CA GLN A 742 7.83 -30.49 14.91
C GLN A 742 7.70 -31.22 13.55
N GLY A 743 8.73 -31.14 12.70
CA GLY A 743 8.76 -31.81 11.40
C GLY A 743 8.05 -31.05 10.28
N ILE A 744 7.61 -29.83 10.54
CA ILE A 744 6.92 -28.98 9.56
C ILE A 744 7.98 -28.18 8.82
N ARG A 745 8.47 -28.73 7.71
CA ARG A 745 9.52 -28.14 6.89
C ARG A 745 8.95 -27.03 6.00
N ARG A 746 9.24 -25.77 6.34
CA ARG A 746 8.89 -24.58 5.55
C ARG A 746 10.14 -23.79 5.26
N THR A 747 10.24 -23.21 4.08
CA THR A 747 11.41 -22.42 3.70
C THR A 747 11.32 -21.03 4.31
N ALA A 748 12.37 -20.59 5.01
CA ALA A 748 12.50 -19.21 5.43
C ALA A 748 12.89 -18.33 4.23
N THR A 749 12.20 -17.20 4.07
CA THR A 749 12.46 -16.20 3.03
C THR A 749 12.61 -14.80 3.63
N GLY A 750 13.31 -13.93 2.91
CA GLY A 750 13.49 -12.53 3.28
C GLY A 750 13.22 -11.61 2.09
N ASN A 751 12.24 -10.72 2.21
CA ASN A 751 11.76 -9.92 1.08
C ASN A 751 11.54 -8.45 1.47
N SER A 752 11.72 -7.56 0.49
CA SER A 752 11.70 -6.12 0.76
C SER A 752 10.31 -5.60 1.14
N ASP A 753 9.26 -6.17 0.53
CA ASP A 753 7.90 -5.67 0.65
C ASP A 753 7.86 -4.15 0.38
N SER A 754 8.54 -3.81 -0.70
CA SER A 754 8.81 -2.42 -1.04
C SER A 754 7.63 -1.85 -1.82
N HIS A 755 7.16 -0.69 -1.38
CA HIS A 755 6.03 0.05 -1.97
C HIS A 755 6.45 1.44 -2.48
N GLY A 756 7.65 1.89 -2.13
CA GLY A 756 8.25 3.15 -2.58
C GLY A 756 9.77 3.17 -2.36
N PRO A 757 10.48 4.22 -2.81
CA PRO A 757 11.95 4.27 -2.79
C PRO A 757 12.61 4.30 -1.40
N ASP A 758 11.90 4.70 -0.36
CA ASP A 758 12.34 4.63 1.05
C ASP A 758 12.41 3.20 1.59
N GLN A 759 11.68 2.27 0.96
CA GLN A 759 11.81 0.83 1.20
C GLN A 759 12.73 0.25 0.14
N ILE A 760 13.99 0.04 0.50
CA ILE A 760 15.04 -0.31 -0.46
C ILE A 760 14.72 -1.66 -1.13
N ALA A 761 14.56 -1.63 -2.45
CA ALA A 761 14.35 -2.81 -3.28
C ALA A 761 15.44 -3.87 -3.05
N GLY A 762 15.05 -5.14 -2.95
CA GLY A 762 15.99 -6.24 -2.72
C GLY A 762 16.68 -6.18 -1.35
N TYR A 763 16.10 -5.52 -0.35
CA TYR A 763 16.53 -5.63 1.04
C TYR A 763 15.32 -5.89 1.94
N PRO A 764 15.27 -7.05 2.64
CA PRO A 764 16.09 -8.23 2.44
C PRO A 764 15.97 -8.83 1.03
N ARG A 765 16.93 -9.70 0.66
CA ARG A 765 16.89 -10.51 -0.56
C ARG A 765 17.26 -11.95 -0.29
N ASN A 766 16.95 -12.80 -1.26
CA ASN A 766 17.19 -14.23 -1.25
C ASN A 766 18.28 -14.61 -2.26
N TYR A 767 19.05 -15.65 -1.96
CA TYR A 767 19.98 -16.30 -2.87
C TYR A 767 19.54 -17.75 -3.04
N VAL A 768 18.93 -18.07 -4.18
CA VAL A 768 18.37 -19.39 -4.49
C VAL A 768 19.38 -20.18 -5.30
N TYR A 769 19.74 -21.39 -4.85
CA TYR A 769 20.73 -22.22 -5.53
C TYR A 769 20.14 -22.89 -6.77
N VAL A 770 20.29 -22.20 -7.89
CA VAL A 770 19.94 -22.64 -9.25
C VAL A 770 21.07 -22.20 -10.17
N ASP A 771 21.57 -23.12 -10.99
CA ASP A 771 22.53 -22.77 -12.03
C ASP A 771 21.83 -21.92 -13.10
N ALA A 772 22.41 -20.76 -13.44
CA ALA A 772 21.78 -19.80 -14.34
C ALA A 772 21.53 -20.38 -15.76
N GLU A 773 22.38 -21.32 -16.19
CA GLU A 773 22.23 -22.04 -17.46
C GLU A 773 21.04 -23.02 -17.45
N ASP A 774 20.67 -23.54 -16.28
CA ASP A 774 19.56 -24.47 -16.06
C ASP A 774 18.29 -23.76 -15.56
N PHE A 775 18.29 -22.41 -15.52
CA PHE A 775 17.19 -21.65 -14.97
C PHE A 775 15.91 -21.86 -15.79
N THR A 776 14.91 -22.40 -15.10
CA THR A 776 13.50 -22.33 -15.48
C THR A 776 12.69 -21.93 -14.25
N PRO A 777 11.54 -21.26 -14.42
CA PRO A 777 10.65 -20.97 -13.29
C PRO A 777 10.33 -22.22 -12.45
N GLU A 778 10.19 -23.40 -13.06
CA GLU A 778 9.89 -24.65 -12.38
C GLU A 778 11.05 -25.15 -11.49
N VAL A 779 12.28 -25.11 -11.99
CA VAL A 779 13.48 -25.49 -11.22
C VAL A 779 13.71 -24.51 -10.07
N PHE A 780 13.48 -23.22 -10.32
CA PHE A 780 13.55 -22.17 -9.31
C PHE A 780 12.52 -22.35 -8.19
N ASP A 781 11.25 -22.55 -8.54
CA ASP A 781 10.16 -22.81 -7.60
C ASP A 781 10.40 -24.10 -6.80
N GLN A 782 10.99 -25.12 -7.43
CA GLN A 782 11.39 -26.34 -6.75
C GLN A 782 12.51 -26.09 -5.73
N ALA A 783 13.55 -25.34 -6.09
CA ALA A 783 14.64 -25.01 -5.18
C ALA A 783 14.15 -24.25 -3.93
N ILE A 784 13.16 -23.36 -4.09
CA ILE A 784 12.51 -22.67 -2.98
C ILE A 784 11.76 -23.66 -2.08
N ARG A 785 10.91 -24.53 -2.65
CA ARG A 785 10.17 -25.54 -1.87
C ARG A 785 11.08 -26.54 -1.15
N GLU A 786 12.26 -26.79 -1.69
CA GLU A 786 13.26 -27.67 -1.11
C GLU A 786 14.18 -26.95 -0.10
N GLY A 787 14.00 -25.65 0.14
CA GLY A 787 14.80 -24.89 1.10
C GLY A 787 16.25 -24.64 0.67
N ARG A 788 16.54 -24.71 -0.63
CA ARG A 788 17.88 -24.53 -1.20
C ARG A 788 18.21 -23.05 -1.38
N MET A 789 18.23 -22.29 -0.29
CA MET A 789 18.46 -20.85 -0.31
C MET A 789 18.84 -20.26 1.05
N PHE A 790 19.42 -19.06 1.03
CA PHE A 790 19.57 -18.22 2.21
C PHE A 790 19.00 -16.81 1.96
N LEU A 791 18.73 -16.08 3.03
CA LEU A 791 18.12 -14.75 3.03
C LEU A 791 19.04 -13.76 3.76
N THR A 792 19.15 -12.53 3.28
CA THR A 792 20.11 -11.55 3.79
C THR A 792 19.66 -10.10 3.64
N THR A 793 20.09 -9.27 4.58
CA THR A 793 20.12 -7.80 4.47
C THR A 793 21.52 -7.25 4.19
N GLY A 794 22.55 -8.10 4.14
CA GLY A 794 23.91 -7.67 3.83
C GLY A 794 24.93 -8.82 3.74
N PRO A 795 25.29 -9.49 4.84
CA PRO A 795 26.30 -10.54 4.83
C PRO A 795 25.92 -11.73 3.93
N LEU A 796 26.89 -12.42 3.35
CA LEU A 796 26.66 -13.50 2.38
C LEU A 796 27.21 -14.83 2.88
N ILE A 797 26.49 -15.92 2.63
CA ILE A 797 26.95 -17.29 2.88
C ILE A 797 27.66 -17.80 1.63
N ALA A 798 28.98 -17.74 1.62
CA ALA A 798 29.82 -18.23 0.52
C ALA A 798 29.89 -19.76 0.47
N ALA A 799 29.80 -20.42 1.63
CA ALA A 799 29.67 -21.87 1.73
C ALA A 799 28.98 -22.25 3.04
N PHE A 800 28.03 -23.17 2.97
CA PHE A 800 27.50 -23.88 4.12
C PHE A 800 27.26 -25.33 3.72
N ARG A 801 27.99 -26.25 4.37
CA ARG A 801 27.92 -27.69 4.13
C ARG A 801 27.94 -28.45 5.45
N ALA A 802 27.28 -29.59 5.51
CA ALA A 802 27.37 -30.54 6.62
C ALA A 802 27.48 -31.95 6.05
N ASN A 803 28.56 -32.66 6.36
CA ASN A 803 28.91 -33.98 5.78
C ASN A 803 28.76 -34.02 4.25
N GLY A 804 29.10 -32.91 3.57
CA GLY A 804 29.00 -32.75 2.11
C GLY A 804 27.62 -32.32 1.58
N GLY A 805 26.55 -32.43 2.37
CA GLY A 805 25.22 -31.93 1.99
C GLY A 805 25.10 -30.40 2.09
N ARG A 806 24.06 -29.86 1.47
CA ARG A 806 23.74 -28.42 1.40
C ARG A 806 22.36 -28.12 1.99
N MET A 807 22.03 -26.83 2.11
CA MET A 807 20.73 -26.37 2.59
C MET A 807 19.59 -27.08 1.87
N GLY A 808 18.60 -27.55 2.61
CA GLY A 808 17.48 -28.35 2.12
C GLY A 808 17.71 -29.86 2.14
N ASP A 809 18.96 -30.33 2.11
CA ASP A 809 19.25 -31.77 2.08
C ASP A 809 19.01 -32.43 3.45
N THR A 810 18.69 -33.73 3.41
CA THR A 810 18.83 -34.64 4.56
C THR A 810 20.12 -35.44 4.38
N VAL A 811 21.01 -35.40 5.37
CA VAL A 811 22.35 -36.00 5.33
C VAL A 811 22.49 -37.04 6.43
N SER A 812 23.02 -38.22 6.07
CA SER A 812 23.25 -39.29 7.04
C SER A 812 24.51 -39.04 7.89
N ALA A 813 24.41 -39.26 9.20
CA ALA A 813 25.50 -39.18 10.17
C ALA A 813 25.33 -40.25 11.27
N PRO A 814 25.48 -41.56 10.93
CA PRO A 814 25.12 -42.67 11.82
C PRO A 814 26.01 -42.82 13.06
N ASP A 815 27.16 -42.13 13.08
CA ASP A 815 28.05 -42.04 14.25
C ASP A 815 27.79 -40.79 15.09
N GLY A 816 26.74 -40.02 14.78
CA GLY A 816 26.42 -38.74 15.41
C GLY A 816 27.37 -37.60 15.01
N ARG A 817 28.36 -37.87 14.16
CA ARG A 817 29.46 -36.95 13.91
C ARG A 817 29.22 -36.13 12.65
N VAL A 818 28.99 -34.83 12.82
CA VAL A 818 28.74 -33.92 11.71
C VAL A 818 29.89 -32.94 11.54
N GLU A 819 30.65 -33.12 10.46
CA GLU A 819 31.61 -32.11 10.00
C GLU A 819 30.86 -31.04 9.20
N TYR A 820 30.85 -29.81 9.72
CA TYR A 820 30.26 -28.67 9.04
C TYR A 820 31.35 -27.71 8.53
N GLN A 821 31.12 -27.14 7.36
CA GLN A 821 31.91 -26.06 6.80
C GLN A 821 31.04 -24.81 6.68
N VAL A 822 31.55 -23.69 7.18
CA VAL A 822 30.92 -22.37 7.07
C VAL A 822 31.89 -21.35 6.51
N ALA A 823 31.47 -20.60 5.51
CA ALA A 823 32.18 -19.46 4.96
C ALA A 823 31.23 -18.27 4.84
N VAL A 824 31.54 -17.17 5.55
CA VAL A 824 30.76 -15.92 5.53
C VAL A 824 31.61 -14.83 4.91
N SER A 825 31.04 -14.13 3.94
CA SER A 825 31.67 -13.00 3.23
C SER A 825 30.82 -11.75 3.33
N ALA A 826 31.45 -10.58 3.30
CA ALA A 826 30.77 -9.29 3.26
C ALA A 826 31.70 -8.23 2.64
N PRO A 827 31.20 -7.32 1.78
CA PRO A 827 31.94 -6.13 1.37
C PRO A 827 32.40 -5.29 2.56
N SER A 828 33.41 -4.43 2.37
CA SER A 828 34.01 -3.64 3.45
C SER A 828 33.06 -2.71 4.19
N TRP A 829 31.99 -2.28 3.54
CA TRP A 829 30.97 -1.40 4.08
C TRP A 829 29.87 -2.10 4.88
N ILE A 830 29.80 -3.44 4.88
CA ILE A 830 28.78 -4.22 5.60
C ILE A 830 29.36 -4.74 6.93
N PRO A 831 28.78 -4.36 8.08
CA PRO A 831 29.18 -4.86 9.39
C PRO A 831 28.86 -6.35 9.58
N VAL A 832 29.72 -7.06 10.32
CA VAL A 832 29.48 -8.44 10.79
C VAL A 832 30.09 -8.58 12.17
N ASP A 833 29.28 -8.80 13.20
CA ASP A 833 29.74 -8.89 14.59
C ASP A 833 30.03 -10.33 15.01
N GLU A 834 29.23 -11.28 14.53
CA GLU A 834 29.38 -12.69 14.86
C GLU A 834 28.86 -13.64 13.76
N VAL A 835 29.36 -14.87 13.80
CA VAL A 835 28.81 -16.02 13.08
C VAL A 835 28.31 -17.04 14.09
N ARG A 836 27.07 -17.48 13.95
CA ARG A 836 26.37 -18.42 14.84
C ARG A 836 26.06 -19.71 14.10
N ILE A 837 26.37 -20.84 14.72
CA ILE A 837 25.93 -22.17 14.29
C ILE A 837 24.85 -22.62 15.26
N LEU A 838 23.72 -23.03 14.71
CA LEU A 838 22.56 -23.41 15.50
C LEU A 838 22.17 -24.85 15.21
N VAL A 839 21.84 -25.58 16.27
CA VAL A 839 21.29 -26.93 16.20
C VAL A 839 19.89 -26.87 16.78
N ASN A 840 18.90 -27.33 16.01
CA ASN A 840 17.50 -27.28 16.39
C ASN A 840 17.04 -25.88 16.82
N GLY A 841 17.57 -24.81 16.19
CA GLY A 841 17.24 -23.41 16.50
C GLY A 841 17.98 -22.80 17.70
N GLU A 842 18.76 -23.59 18.45
CA GLU A 842 19.56 -23.15 19.59
C GLU A 842 21.01 -22.89 19.18
N VAL A 843 21.58 -21.79 19.65
CA VAL A 843 22.98 -21.43 19.35
C VAL A 843 23.93 -22.38 20.08
N VAL A 844 24.69 -23.18 19.33
CA VAL A 844 25.69 -24.12 19.90
C VAL A 844 27.13 -23.62 19.75
N ARG A 845 27.38 -22.71 18.80
CA ARG A 845 28.67 -22.05 18.59
C ARG A 845 28.46 -20.60 18.19
N THR A 846 29.30 -19.72 18.72
CA THR A 846 29.38 -18.31 18.32
C THR A 846 30.84 -17.95 18.07
N HIS A 847 31.13 -17.44 16.89
CA HIS A 847 32.45 -16.94 16.51
C HIS A 847 32.42 -15.41 16.42
N ARG A 848 33.23 -14.75 17.27
CA ARG A 848 33.39 -13.28 17.30
C ARG A 848 34.77 -12.80 16.82
N ASP A 849 35.74 -13.71 16.77
CA ASP A 849 37.08 -13.43 16.22
C ASP A 849 37.01 -13.53 14.69
N LEU A 850 36.41 -12.52 14.07
CA LEU A 850 36.24 -12.43 12.62
C LEU A 850 37.41 -11.66 12.00
N ARG A 851 37.67 -11.93 10.71
CA ARG A 851 38.63 -11.12 9.95
C ARG A 851 38.10 -9.69 9.81
N GLY A 852 39.01 -8.72 9.79
CA GLY A 852 38.68 -7.29 9.75
C GLY A 852 37.83 -6.89 8.52
N PRO A 853 37.16 -5.72 8.59
CA PRO A 853 36.24 -5.26 7.55
C PRO A 853 36.92 -5.07 6.18
N GLU A 854 38.23 -4.92 6.13
CA GLU A 854 39.00 -4.86 4.88
C GLU A 854 39.10 -6.21 4.13
N LYS A 855 38.68 -7.33 4.74
CA LYS A 855 38.75 -8.68 4.16
C LYS A 855 37.38 -9.21 3.80
N VAL A 856 37.05 -9.26 2.50
CA VAL A 856 35.78 -9.82 1.98
C VAL A 856 35.35 -11.09 2.71
N MET A 857 36.22 -12.10 2.75
CA MET A 857 35.97 -13.32 3.52
C MET A 857 36.14 -13.03 5.01
N ARG A 858 35.02 -12.90 5.74
CA ARG A 858 34.97 -12.57 7.18
C ARG A 858 35.24 -13.78 8.05
N HIS A 859 34.76 -14.94 7.64
CA HIS A 859 34.84 -16.17 8.41
C HIS A 859 34.96 -17.39 7.50
N LEU A 860 35.86 -18.32 7.84
CA LEU A 860 35.99 -19.62 7.19
C LEU A 860 36.40 -20.65 8.24
N LYS A 861 35.53 -21.63 8.49
CA LYS A 861 35.76 -22.70 9.46
C LYS A 861 35.25 -24.04 8.94
N THR A 862 35.94 -25.08 9.34
CA THR A 862 35.47 -26.47 9.28
C THR A 862 35.62 -27.03 10.68
N GLU A 863 34.53 -27.48 11.27
CA GLU A 863 34.49 -27.99 12.64
C GLU A 863 33.51 -29.16 12.73
N VAL A 864 33.49 -29.81 13.88
CA VAL A 864 32.67 -31.00 14.14
C VAL A 864 31.69 -30.70 15.27
N ILE A 865 30.44 -31.11 15.09
CA ILE A 865 29.43 -31.18 16.14
C ILE A 865 29.02 -32.65 16.29
N GLU A 866 28.90 -33.07 17.55
CA GLU A 866 28.37 -34.38 17.91
C GLU A 866 26.87 -34.23 18.17
N LEU A 867 26.07 -35.13 17.63
CA LEU A 867 24.61 -35.18 17.77
C LEU A 867 24.18 -36.55 18.29
N ASP A 868 23.33 -36.54 19.31
CA ASP A 868 22.81 -37.78 19.92
C ASP A 868 21.56 -38.32 19.20
N ALA A 869 20.94 -37.49 18.36
CA ALA A 869 19.72 -37.79 17.61
C ALA A 869 19.63 -36.88 16.38
N ASP A 870 18.66 -37.18 15.52
CA ASP A 870 18.30 -36.35 14.37
C ASP A 870 18.15 -34.87 14.77
N ALA A 871 18.70 -34.01 13.92
CA ALA A 871 18.69 -32.57 14.15
C ALA A 871 18.70 -31.81 12.84
N PHE A 872 18.39 -30.52 12.89
CA PHE A 872 18.68 -29.61 11.80
C PHE A 872 19.73 -28.58 12.21
N ILE A 873 20.60 -28.22 11.27
CA ILE A 873 21.66 -27.24 11.47
C ILE A 873 21.38 -26.02 10.60
N THR A 874 21.40 -24.82 11.19
CA THR A 874 21.34 -23.54 10.47
C THR A 874 22.56 -22.67 10.80
N VAL A 875 22.79 -21.68 9.95
CA VAL A 875 23.84 -20.67 10.13
C VAL A 875 23.20 -19.29 10.11
N GLU A 876 23.63 -18.44 11.03
CA GLU A 876 23.33 -17.03 11.02
C GLU A 876 24.61 -16.21 11.14
N ALA A 877 24.67 -15.04 10.51
CA ALA A 877 25.77 -14.11 10.71
C ALA A 877 25.31 -12.65 10.58
N GLY A 878 26.00 -11.74 11.25
CA GLY A 878 25.64 -10.33 11.27
C GLY A 878 25.70 -9.77 12.69
N ALA A 879 24.74 -8.93 13.04
CA ALA A 879 24.59 -8.41 14.38
C ALA A 879 24.22 -9.52 15.39
N ALA A 880 24.54 -9.31 16.66
CA ALA A 880 24.07 -10.19 17.73
C ALA A 880 22.54 -10.13 17.85
N LEU A 881 21.90 -11.22 18.31
CA LEU A 881 20.44 -11.33 18.32
C LEU A 881 19.77 -10.45 19.40
N ASP A 882 20.49 -10.17 20.49
CA ASP A 882 20.03 -9.44 21.69
C ASP A 882 20.38 -7.95 21.68
N ILE A 883 20.77 -7.41 20.53
CA ILE A 883 21.09 -5.99 20.38
C ILE A 883 19.88 -5.09 20.63
N ASP A 884 20.15 -3.86 21.06
CA ASP A 884 19.24 -2.74 20.81
C ASP A 884 19.47 -2.21 19.39
N PRO A 885 18.47 -2.24 18.47
CA PRO A 885 18.67 -1.85 17.08
C PRO A 885 19.10 -0.39 16.89
N ALA A 886 18.64 0.52 17.75
CA ALA A 886 18.98 1.93 17.64
C ALA A 886 20.44 2.17 18.04
N ALA A 887 20.88 1.58 19.16
CA ALA A 887 22.27 1.62 19.60
C ALA A 887 23.20 0.95 18.59
N TRP A 888 22.80 -0.19 18.03
CA TRP A 888 23.60 -0.87 17.00
C TRP A 888 23.78 -0.02 15.75
N ARG A 889 22.71 0.61 15.23
CA ARG A 889 22.84 1.50 14.07
C ARG A 889 23.77 2.68 14.35
N ALA A 890 23.68 3.27 15.53
CA ALA A 890 24.54 4.39 15.93
C ALA A 890 26.04 4.01 16.08
N ASP A 891 26.35 2.82 16.60
CA ASP A 891 27.73 2.38 16.85
C ASP A 891 28.36 1.64 15.66
N ARG A 892 27.57 0.84 14.95
CA ARG A 892 28.02 -0.13 13.94
C ARG A 892 27.45 0.11 12.55
N GLY A 893 26.30 0.75 12.44
CA GLY A 893 25.56 0.89 11.19
C GLY A 893 26.31 1.70 10.13
N GLY A 894 26.81 2.88 10.49
CA GLY A 894 27.58 3.76 9.60
C GLY A 894 26.96 3.91 8.21
N ILE A 895 27.79 3.91 7.15
CA ILE A 895 27.30 4.07 5.77
C ILE A 895 26.29 2.99 5.33
N TYR A 896 26.34 1.80 5.94
CA TYR A 896 25.37 0.73 5.67
C TYR A 896 23.96 1.14 6.14
N SER A 897 23.80 1.49 7.42
CA SER A 897 22.47 1.79 8.00
C SER A 897 22.01 3.24 7.86
N ASP A 898 22.90 4.16 7.48
CA ASP A 898 22.57 5.58 7.37
C ASP A 898 22.34 6.02 5.92
N VAL A 899 22.93 5.31 4.95
CA VAL A 899 22.95 5.75 3.54
C VAL A 899 22.49 4.65 2.59
N VAL A 900 23.15 3.49 2.58
CA VAL A 900 22.93 2.45 1.54
C VAL A 900 21.65 1.66 1.79
N ALA A 901 21.44 1.22 3.03
CA ALA A 901 20.26 0.48 3.48
C ALA A 901 19.70 1.11 4.78
N PRO A 902 19.10 2.32 4.70
CA PRO A 902 18.61 3.04 5.87
C PRO A 902 17.70 2.21 6.77
N GLY A 903 17.96 2.22 8.08
CA GLY A 903 17.14 1.52 9.08
C GLY A 903 17.41 0.02 9.25
N PHE A 904 18.16 -0.61 8.33
CA PHE A 904 18.47 -2.04 8.40
C PHE A 904 19.55 -2.38 9.43
N ILE A 905 19.43 -3.59 9.98
CA ILE A 905 20.47 -4.29 10.73
C ILE A 905 21.07 -5.36 9.81
N SER A 906 22.39 -5.49 9.76
CA SER A 906 23.06 -6.47 8.90
C SER A 906 22.86 -7.89 9.45
N GLN A 907 22.21 -8.76 8.68
CA GLN A 907 21.90 -10.12 9.09
C GLN A 907 21.76 -11.05 7.87
N VAL A 908 22.21 -12.29 8.02
CA VAL A 908 21.96 -13.40 7.09
C VAL A 908 21.49 -14.63 7.85
N LEU A 909 20.58 -15.39 7.26
CA LEU A 909 20.08 -16.67 7.79
C LEU A 909 20.10 -17.71 6.67
N ALA A 910 20.66 -18.90 6.93
CA ALA A 910 20.57 -20.06 6.05
C ALA A 910 19.37 -20.94 6.41
N ASN A 911 18.69 -21.48 5.38
CA ASN A 911 17.77 -22.59 5.58
C ASN A 911 18.51 -23.85 6.10
N PRO A 912 17.82 -24.79 6.76
CA PRO A 912 18.45 -25.91 7.46
C PRO A 912 19.11 -26.93 6.53
N ILE A 913 20.17 -27.56 7.04
CA ILE A 913 20.58 -28.91 6.61
C ILE A 913 20.06 -29.89 7.66
N PHE A 914 19.30 -30.90 7.23
CA PHE A 914 18.75 -31.92 8.13
C PHE A 914 19.75 -33.07 8.28
N ILE A 915 19.90 -33.60 9.48
CA ILE A 915 20.82 -34.68 9.81
C ILE A 915 20.01 -35.88 10.29
N ASP A 916 20.22 -37.02 9.63
CA ASP A 916 19.69 -38.34 9.96
C ASP A 916 20.77 -39.13 10.71
N VAL A 917 20.65 -39.21 12.02
CA VAL A 917 21.61 -39.87 12.92
C VAL A 917 21.23 -41.34 13.14
N ASP A 918 19.93 -41.68 13.14
CA ASP A 918 19.50 -43.07 13.35
C ASP A 918 19.62 -43.95 12.08
N GLY A 919 19.88 -43.33 10.92
CA GLY A 919 20.11 -43.98 9.63
C GLY A 919 18.84 -44.47 8.95
N ASN A 920 17.67 -43.95 9.33
CA ASN A 920 16.38 -44.39 8.81
C ASN A 920 15.99 -43.75 7.45
N GLY A 921 16.81 -42.83 6.94
CA GLY A 921 16.61 -42.15 5.65
C GLY A 921 15.58 -41.03 5.67
N ARG A 922 15.06 -40.66 6.84
CA ARG A 922 14.17 -39.52 7.07
C ARG A 922 14.73 -38.67 8.22
N PHE A 923 14.05 -37.57 8.53
CA PHE A 923 14.37 -36.74 9.69
C PHE A 923 13.28 -36.93 10.72
N ASP A 924 13.67 -37.43 11.88
CA ASP A 924 12.81 -37.54 13.04
C ASP A 924 12.89 -36.24 13.86
N PRO A 925 11.78 -35.48 13.97
CA PRO A 925 11.83 -34.15 14.56
C PRO A 925 12.14 -34.20 16.08
N PRO A 926 12.97 -33.29 16.59
CA PRO A 926 13.42 -33.31 17.99
C PRO A 926 12.30 -33.01 19.01
N GLY A 927 11.17 -32.47 18.56
CA GLY A 927 10.08 -31.98 19.41
C GLY A 927 10.37 -30.61 20.01
N LEU A 928 9.35 -30.05 20.67
CA LEU A 928 9.49 -28.79 21.40
C LEU A 928 10.19 -29.03 22.74
N PRO A 929 10.98 -28.05 23.25
CA PRO A 929 11.57 -28.15 24.57
C PRO A 929 10.48 -28.25 25.66
N PRO A 930 10.74 -28.94 26.78
CA PRO A 930 9.80 -29.00 27.90
C PRO A 930 9.49 -27.60 28.43
N ARG A 931 8.19 -27.30 28.61
CA ARG A 931 7.76 -26.00 29.14
C ARG A 931 8.30 -25.79 30.56
N GLU A 932 9.09 -24.74 30.78
CA GLU A 932 9.32 -24.26 32.15
C GLU A 932 7.98 -23.80 32.71
N SER A 933 7.55 -24.39 33.84
CA SER A 933 6.27 -24.11 34.48
C SER A 933 6.29 -22.75 35.19
N GLY A 934 6.38 -21.67 34.42
CA GLY A 934 6.19 -20.30 34.89
C GLY A 934 4.70 -19.98 35.00
N ILE A 935 4.22 -19.84 36.24
CA ILE A 935 2.84 -19.48 36.58
C ILE A 935 2.62 -17.98 36.31
N GLU A 936 1.77 -17.62 35.34
CA GLU A 936 1.18 -16.27 35.26
C GLU A 936 -0.33 -16.31 35.52
N SER A 937 -0.71 -16.46 36.79
CA SER A 937 -2.12 -16.47 37.25
C SER A 937 -2.61 -15.11 37.77
N HIS A 938 -1.88 -14.01 37.55
CA HIS A 938 -2.15 -12.76 38.28
C HIS A 938 -2.81 -11.63 37.48
N ARG A 939 -2.97 -11.74 36.15
CA ARG A 939 -3.63 -10.70 35.33
C ARG A 939 -5.15 -10.85 35.15
N LEU A 940 -5.73 -12.02 35.41
CA LEU A 940 -7.15 -12.30 35.14
C LEU A 940 -8.16 -11.81 36.20
N ILE A 941 -7.71 -11.43 37.40
CA ILE A 941 -8.63 -11.06 38.50
C ILE A 941 -8.94 -9.55 38.53
N PHE A 942 -8.05 -8.68 38.05
CA PHE A 942 -8.26 -7.23 38.07
C PHE A 942 -9.08 -6.68 36.90
N LEU A 943 -9.10 -7.34 35.73
CA LEU A 943 -9.96 -6.93 34.60
C LEU A 943 -11.45 -7.22 34.85
N SER A 944 -11.76 -8.30 35.57
CA SER A 944 -13.13 -8.78 35.79
C SER A 944 -13.98 -7.82 36.62
N VAL A 945 -13.38 -7.07 37.54
CA VAL A 945 -14.10 -6.14 38.44
C VAL A 945 -14.42 -4.81 37.75
N GLY A 946 -13.53 -4.30 36.88
CA GLY A 946 -13.76 -3.08 36.11
C GLY A 946 -14.86 -3.23 35.05
N LEU A 947 -14.92 -4.39 34.39
CA LEU A 947 -15.96 -4.71 33.40
C LEU A 947 -17.37 -4.79 34.01
N ILE A 948 -17.50 -5.29 35.25
CA ILE A 948 -18.80 -5.37 35.94
C ILE A 948 -19.34 -3.98 36.29
N VAL A 949 -18.47 -3.04 36.66
CA VAL A 949 -18.88 -1.65 36.99
C VAL A 949 -19.32 -0.89 35.74
N LEU A 950 -18.62 -1.07 34.61
CA LEU A 950 -19.02 -0.51 33.31
C LEU A 950 -20.32 -1.15 32.79
N ALA A 951 -20.49 -2.46 32.95
CA ALA A 951 -21.72 -3.17 32.61
C ALA A 951 -22.96 -2.65 33.37
N LEU A 952 -22.81 -2.34 34.67
CA LEU A 952 -23.88 -1.80 35.52
C LEU A 952 -24.21 -0.34 35.20
N ALA A 953 -23.22 0.48 34.84
CA ALA A 953 -23.45 1.84 34.36
C ALA A 953 -24.16 1.85 32.99
N TRP A 954 -23.80 0.90 32.11
CA TRP A 954 -24.37 0.72 30.78
C TRP A 954 -25.80 0.17 30.81
N TRP A 955 -26.12 -0.78 31.69
CA TRP A 955 -27.50 -1.28 31.88
C TRP A 955 -28.47 -0.17 32.30
N ARG A 956 -28.02 0.80 33.10
CA ARG A 956 -28.80 1.99 33.46
C ARG A 956 -29.00 2.97 32.31
N LEU A 957 -28.09 3.02 31.34
CA LEU A 957 -28.20 3.89 30.17
C LEU A 957 -29.12 3.30 29.09
N ARG A 958 -29.12 1.97 28.91
CA ARG A 958 -29.96 1.28 27.91
C ARG A 958 -31.43 1.11 28.33
N THR A 959 -31.72 1.10 29.63
CA THR A 959 -33.10 0.95 30.17
C THR A 959 -33.79 2.29 30.49
N GLY A 960 -33.10 3.42 30.23
CA GLY A 960 -33.52 4.77 30.63
C GLY A 960 -34.52 5.50 29.72
N THR A 961 -35.06 4.87 28.67
CA THR A 961 -36.11 5.45 27.81
C THR A 961 -37.49 4.95 28.23
N GLY A 962 -37.90 5.31 29.45
CA GLY A 962 -39.27 5.14 29.91
C GLY A 962 -40.18 6.21 29.32
N ARG A 963 -41.09 5.80 28.42
CA ARG A 963 -42.29 6.52 27.95
C ARG A 963 -42.84 7.49 29.01
N GLN A 964 -42.72 8.80 28.78
CA GLN A 964 -43.67 9.75 29.36
C GLN A 964 -44.84 9.90 28.39
N SER A 965 -45.91 9.16 28.71
CA SER A 965 -47.24 9.40 28.15
C SER A 965 -47.76 10.74 28.67
N ALA A 966 -48.33 11.50 27.75
CA ALA A 966 -49.05 12.73 28.02
C ALA A 966 -50.30 12.45 28.88
N SER A 967 -50.53 13.31 29.86
CA SER A 967 -51.85 13.51 30.45
C SER A 967 -52.27 14.98 30.28
N ALA A 968 -52.90 15.28 29.15
CA ALA A 968 -54.13 16.06 29.01
C ALA A 968 -54.60 15.97 27.55
#